data_AF-A0A9R0SXX7-F1
#
_entry.id   AF-A0A9R0SXX7-F1
#
_cell.length_a   1.000
_cell.length_b   1.000
_cell.length_c   1.000
_cell.angle_alpha   90.00
_cell.angle_beta   90.00
_cell.angle_gamma   90.00
#
_symmetry.space_group_name_H-M   'P 1'
#
loop_
_entity.id
_entity.type
_entity.pdbx_description
1 polymer ?
#
loop_
_entity_poly.entity_id
_entity_poly.type
_entity_poly.pdbx_seq_one_letter_code
_entity_poly.pdbx_strand_id
1 'polypeptide(L)'
;MSALQNNIVDLKQQLEASDLQEKLQVAEKDCKDLKIELLTLSKELKMLALERDLSNQAAETASKQHLESVKKITRVEAECRRLRHVTRRTSLANDSSRPVPNNACMESLTDSQSDSGEHMLAIDSEVKNSDLWASALIAELDQFKNGNEGTRDLVNNPVEIDLMDDFLEMEKLAALPEADHMSSSFGTETDSDQAVTRDISRGETEALQHQVIDLQAKVEKIEHEKKDLEMALAEARNQLDTSCDTLMAADGKLVDLQMQLNFANESKDAALAQAERLDGERKSLALQFESKSAEVEKLQGVVVSLEEKIDAEKTLSAQHKAEADMAKAAKDTLEAQLRSTNTEIGQLRGIIKTLESEVQKGKICHRELEAQIEAMKTESERTFSVESAKESLEAQLLVANSEIAKLRVTVNALESDAAKEREYSSEVKMQLEAVEGIRKVLGSELESAHQETMKLQEKVSSLEVRLKEQSVLLVEFTAKAEDAVSGRKAMASQLEEANLELAKLTNKVSLLQGKIEQEKLLSEEYEAKCRKLEAQLSRDSREAKLWRLANTNGDLKFKQEKEVASAAGKLAECQRTIANLGLQLKSLTNLDSVMTEPGKLESKDTLLDFREDGTEPPADESYGLHLPMSNGGCASPVPRAQSPSSRRSVFSGYRRSVATGAEQGSEM
;
A
#
# COMPACT_ATOMS: atom_id res chain seq x y z
N MET A 1 -94.64 27.05 -25.90
CA MET A 1 -93.81 25.82 -25.91
C MET A 1 -92.34 26.13 -26.18
N SER A 2 -91.99 26.80 -27.29
CA SER A 2 -90.57 27.09 -27.64
C SER A 2 -89.78 27.87 -26.57
N ALA A 3 -90.34 28.92 -25.95
CA ALA A 3 -89.64 29.68 -24.89
C ALA A 3 -89.36 28.86 -23.61
N LEU A 4 -90.28 27.98 -23.23
CA LEU A 4 -90.09 27.06 -22.08
C LEU A 4 -89.01 26.01 -22.39
N GLN A 5 -88.95 25.55 -23.64
CA GLN A 5 -87.98 24.56 -24.08
C GLN A 5 -86.56 25.13 -24.13
N ASN A 6 -86.40 26.38 -24.56
CA ASN A 6 -85.11 27.08 -24.51
C ASN A 6 -84.64 27.30 -23.07
N ASN A 7 -85.52 27.72 -22.16
CA ASN A 7 -85.15 27.87 -20.74
C ASN A 7 -84.74 26.54 -20.07
N ILE A 8 -85.37 25.43 -20.45
CA ILE A 8 -84.98 24.10 -19.94
C ILE A 8 -83.58 23.70 -20.45
N VAL A 9 -83.27 23.99 -21.72
CA VAL A 9 -81.94 23.74 -22.28
C VAL A 9 -80.89 24.60 -21.59
N ASP A 10 -81.13 25.91 -21.43
CA ASP A 10 -80.20 26.83 -20.76
C ASP A 10 -79.95 26.44 -19.30
N LEU A 11 -80.99 26.10 -18.55
CA LEU A 11 -80.85 25.65 -17.16
C LEU A 11 -80.08 24.33 -17.06
N LYS A 12 -80.29 23.42 -18.02
CA LYS A 12 -79.54 22.15 -18.08
C LYS A 12 -78.07 22.38 -18.40
N GLN A 13 -77.78 23.31 -19.31
CA GLN A 13 -76.43 23.67 -19.72
C GLN A 13 -75.67 24.41 -18.60
N GLN A 14 -76.36 25.27 -17.83
CA GLN A 14 -75.80 25.90 -16.63
C GLN A 14 -75.51 24.89 -15.51
N LEU A 15 -76.39 23.90 -15.30
CA LEU A 15 -76.19 22.86 -14.30
C LEU A 15 -74.99 21.96 -14.67
N GLU A 16 -74.87 21.56 -15.94
CA GLU A 16 -73.72 20.78 -16.43
C GLU A 16 -72.42 21.58 -16.35
N ALA A 17 -72.43 22.88 -16.69
CA ALA A 17 -71.26 23.74 -16.57
C ALA A 17 -70.81 23.90 -15.10
N SER A 18 -71.75 24.04 -14.16
CA SER A 18 -71.45 24.14 -12.73
C SER A 18 -70.86 22.83 -12.18
N ASP A 19 -71.39 21.67 -12.56
CA ASP A 19 -70.89 20.36 -12.14
C ASP A 19 -69.47 20.08 -12.69
N LEU A 20 -69.21 20.46 -13.95
CA LEU A 20 -67.88 20.38 -14.54
C LEU A 20 -66.88 21.32 -13.86
N GLN A 21 -67.30 22.53 -13.47
CA GLN A 21 -66.45 23.49 -12.77
C GLN A 21 -66.07 22.99 -11.37
N GLU A 22 -67.00 22.37 -10.64
CA GLU A 22 -66.73 21.79 -9.32
C GLU A 22 -65.75 20.60 -9.44
N LYS A 23 -65.96 19.72 -10.42
CA LYS A 23 -65.05 18.60 -10.71
C LYS A 23 -63.64 19.06 -11.10
N LEU A 24 -63.54 20.13 -11.89
CA LEU A 24 -62.25 20.72 -12.25
C LEU A 24 -61.54 21.27 -11.00
N GLN A 25 -62.26 21.94 -10.11
CA GLN A 25 -61.68 22.52 -8.90
C GLN A 25 -61.21 21.45 -7.91
N VAL A 26 -61.94 20.33 -7.79
CA VAL A 26 -61.52 19.15 -7.02
C VAL A 26 -60.27 18.52 -7.64
N ALA A 27 -60.26 18.28 -8.96
CA ALA A 27 -59.10 17.72 -9.64
C ALA A 27 -57.86 18.62 -9.54
N GLU A 28 -58.02 19.95 -9.61
CA GLU A 28 -56.93 20.91 -9.40
C GLU A 28 -56.37 20.87 -7.97
N LYS A 29 -57.23 20.66 -6.97
CA LYS A 29 -56.81 20.50 -5.58
C LYS A 29 -56.03 19.21 -5.40
N ASP A 30 -56.56 18.10 -5.91
CA ASP A 30 -55.91 16.78 -5.85
C ASP A 30 -54.55 16.80 -6.57
N CYS A 31 -54.45 17.48 -7.72
CA CYS A 31 -53.16 17.67 -8.40
C CYS A 31 -52.13 18.47 -7.57
N LYS A 32 -52.58 19.47 -6.78
CA LYS A 32 -51.70 20.22 -5.89
C LYS A 32 -51.26 19.37 -4.70
N ASP A 33 -52.17 18.60 -4.12
CA ASP A 33 -51.90 17.72 -2.98
C ASP A 33 -50.92 16.59 -3.39
N LEU A 34 -51.17 15.93 -4.53
CA LEU A 34 -50.26 14.94 -5.10
C LEU A 34 -48.88 15.52 -5.43
N LYS A 35 -48.80 16.78 -5.88
CA LYS A 35 -47.52 17.44 -6.13
C LYS A 35 -46.73 17.67 -4.84
N ILE A 36 -47.41 18.00 -3.75
CA ILE A 36 -46.79 18.13 -2.43
C ILE A 36 -46.29 16.77 -1.95
N GLU A 37 -47.13 15.73 -2.05
CA GLU A 37 -46.79 14.36 -1.65
C GLU A 37 -45.59 13.80 -2.42
N LEU A 38 -45.53 14.06 -3.74
CA LEU A 38 -44.41 13.68 -4.58
C LEU A 38 -43.12 14.41 -4.21
N LEU A 39 -43.22 15.70 -3.84
CA LEU A 39 -42.07 16.47 -3.35
C LEU A 39 -41.58 15.98 -1.98
N THR A 40 -42.47 15.59 -1.08
CA THR A 40 -42.11 15.00 0.21
C THR A 40 -41.46 13.64 0.03
N LEU A 41 -42.05 12.76 -0.77
CA LEU A 41 -41.49 11.43 -1.05
C LEU A 41 -40.12 11.52 -1.75
N SER A 42 -39.95 12.48 -2.67
CA SER A 42 -38.65 12.73 -3.31
C SER A 42 -37.58 13.16 -2.29
N LYS A 43 -37.94 13.96 -1.28
CA LYS A 43 -37.01 14.34 -0.21
C LYS A 43 -36.68 13.17 0.70
N GLU A 44 -37.66 12.35 1.05
CA GLU A 44 -37.45 11.14 1.86
C GLU A 44 -36.53 10.14 1.16
N LEU A 45 -36.76 9.87 -0.13
CA LEU A 45 -35.87 9.00 -0.91
C LEU A 45 -34.44 9.52 -0.98
N LYS A 46 -34.25 10.84 -1.08
CA LYS A 46 -32.92 11.46 -1.05
C LYS A 46 -32.25 11.30 0.32
N MET A 47 -32.99 11.45 1.41
CA MET A 47 -32.45 11.23 2.75
C MET A 47 -32.07 9.75 2.97
N LEU A 48 -32.94 8.82 2.57
CA LEU A 48 -32.67 7.39 2.66
C LEU A 48 -31.47 6.96 1.82
N ALA A 49 -31.29 7.54 0.63
CA ALA A 49 -30.11 7.30 -0.19
C ALA A 49 -28.83 7.76 0.53
N LEU A 50 -28.83 8.97 1.09
CA LEU A 50 -27.69 9.49 1.86
C LEU A 50 -27.39 8.66 3.11
N GLU A 51 -28.42 8.23 3.84
CA GLU A 51 -28.26 7.38 5.02
C GLU A 51 -27.65 6.01 4.66
N ARG A 52 -28.11 5.41 3.56
CA ARG A 52 -27.55 4.16 3.03
C ARG A 52 -26.08 4.34 2.64
N ASP A 53 -25.73 5.43 1.96
CA ASP A 53 -24.37 5.67 1.51
C ASP A 53 -23.42 5.91 2.70
N LEU A 54 -23.85 6.66 3.72
CA LEU A 54 -23.11 6.82 4.98
C LEU A 54 -22.96 5.49 5.74
N SER A 55 -24.02 4.68 5.78
CA SER A 55 -23.99 3.35 6.38
C SER A 55 -23.00 2.42 5.67
N ASN A 56 -23.01 2.42 4.33
CA ASN A 56 -22.05 1.67 3.52
C ASN A 56 -20.62 2.12 3.80
N GLN A 57 -20.35 3.43 3.85
CA GLN A 57 -19.02 3.97 4.16
C GLN A 57 -18.55 3.55 5.57
N ALA A 58 -19.46 3.55 6.55
CA ALA A 58 -19.16 3.06 7.90
C ALA A 58 -18.86 1.55 7.92
N ALA A 59 -19.63 0.74 7.19
CA ALA A 59 -19.40 -0.69 7.06
C ALA A 59 -18.07 -1.01 6.36
N GLU A 60 -17.73 -0.30 5.28
CA GLU A 60 -16.47 -0.45 4.56
C GLU A 60 -15.25 -0.08 5.41
N THR A 61 -15.33 1.04 6.14
CA THR A 61 -14.25 1.46 7.04
C THR A 61 -14.05 0.47 8.19
N ALA A 62 -15.13 -0.03 8.79
CA ALA A 62 -15.08 -1.09 9.80
C ALA A 62 -14.48 -2.39 9.24
N SER A 63 -14.88 -2.81 8.04
CA SER A 63 -14.34 -4.00 7.36
C SER A 63 -12.86 -3.87 7.05
N LYS A 64 -12.42 -2.69 6.58
CA LYS A 64 -11.00 -2.40 6.33
C LYS A 64 -10.16 -2.47 7.60
N GLN A 65 -10.65 -1.88 8.70
CA GLN A 65 -9.99 -1.95 10.00
C GLN A 65 -9.93 -3.39 10.51
N HIS A 66 -11.03 -4.14 10.42
CA HIS A 66 -11.06 -5.56 10.80
C HIS A 66 -10.04 -6.38 10.00
N LEU A 67 -9.97 -6.19 8.67
CA LEU A 67 -9.00 -6.86 7.82
C LEU A 67 -7.56 -6.51 8.20
N GLU A 68 -7.29 -5.26 8.56
CA GLU A 68 -5.97 -4.86 9.05
C GLU A 68 -5.63 -5.51 10.40
N SER A 69 -6.59 -5.57 11.32
CA SER A 69 -6.46 -6.29 12.59
C SER A 69 -6.19 -7.78 12.37
N VAL A 70 -6.91 -8.44 11.47
CA VAL A 70 -6.64 -9.84 11.09
C VAL A 70 -5.24 -10.01 10.50
N LYS A 71 -4.78 -9.08 9.64
CA LYS A 71 -3.39 -9.09 9.13
C LYS A 71 -2.35 -8.91 10.23
N LYS A 72 -2.63 -8.11 11.26
CA LYS A 72 -1.76 -7.97 12.44
C LYS A 72 -1.75 -9.25 13.27
N ILE A 73 -2.91 -9.83 13.55
CA ILE A 73 -3.07 -11.08 14.30
C ILE A 73 -2.33 -12.22 13.60
N THR A 74 -2.56 -12.43 12.30
CA THR A 74 -1.87 -13.50 11.54
C THR A 74 -0.35 -13.36 11.55
N ARG A 75 0.19 -12.14 11.49
CA ARG A 75 1.64 -11.89 11.66
C ARG A 75 2.12 -12.25 13.06
N VAL A 76 1.40 -11.82 14.10
CA VAL A 76 1.73 -12.15 15.49
C VAL A 76 1.63 -13.66 15.73
N GLU A 77 0.61 -14.33 15.21
CA GLU A 77 0.44 -15.78 15.30
C GLU A 77 1.58 -16.54 14.60
N ALA A 78 2.01 -16.09 13.42
CA ALA A 78 3.16 -16.65 12.71
C ALA A 78 4.44 -16.50 13.54
N GLU A 79 4.66 -15.34 14.15
CA GLU A 79 5.81 -15.09 15.01
C GLU A 79 5.75 -15.91 16.31
N CYS A 80 4.58 -16.04 16.93
CA CYS A 80 4.35 -16.92 18.07
C CYS A 80 4.58 -18.40 17.72
N ARG A 81 4.23 -18.85 16.50
CA ARG A 81 4.56 -20.20 16.02
C ARG A 81 6.07 -20.33 15.84
N ARG A 82 6.74 -19.35 15.22
CA ARG A 82 8.20 -19.32 15.02
C ARG A 82 8.95 -19.40 16.34
N LEU A 83 8.58 -18.57 17.32
CA LEU A 83 9.16 -18.57 18.66
C LEU A 83 8.94 -19.93 19.37
N ARG A 84 7.74 -20.51 19.31
CA ARG A 84 7.48 -21.85 19.84
C ARG A 84 8.37 -22.93 19.19
N HIS A 85 8.63 -22.84 17.88
CA HIS A 85 9.56 -23.75 17.20
C HIS A 85 11.01 -23.54 17.64
N VAL A 86 11.45 -22.30 17.85
CA VAL A 86 12.79 -21.98 18.36
C VAL A 86 12.95 -22.53 19.79
N THR A 87 11.97 -22.30 20.68
CA THR A 87 11.99 -22.80 22.06
C THR A 87 12.04 -24.34 22.12
N ARG A 88 11.31 -25.03 21.22
CA ARG A 88 11.37 -26.50 21.10
C ARG A 88 12.70 -27.01 20.51
N ARG A 89 13.36 -26.24 19.63
CA ARG A 89 14.70 -26.59 19.12
C ARG A 89 15.79 -26.37 20.16
N THR A 90 15.69 -25.32 20.97
CA THR A 90 16.59 -25.11 22.12
C THR A 90 16.40 -26.13 23.23
N SER A 91 15.17 -26.64 23.45
CA SER A 91 14.94 -27.74 24.39
C SER A 91 15.46 -29.10 23.89
N LEU A 92 15.46 -29.34 22.57
CA LEU A 92 15.98 -30.58 21.97
C LEU A 92 17.51 -30.57 21.78
N ALA A 93 18.14 -29.39 21.78
CA ALA A 93 19.60 -29.26 21.71
C ALA A 93 20.33 -29.60 23.04
N ASN A 94 19.61 -29.68 24.17
CA ASN A 94 20.18 -30.00 25.47
C ASN A 94 20.01 -31.47 25.92
N ASP A 95 19.41 -32.35 25.11
CA ASP A 95 19.33 -33.77 25.41
C ASP A 95 19.99 -34.60 24.31
N SER A 96 21.32 -34.60 24.33
CA SER A 96 22.11 -35.65 23.69
C SER A 96 22.30 -36.81 24.67
N SER A 97 21.31 -37.67 24.83
CA SER A 97 21.57 -39.09 25.15
C SER A 97 20.46 -40.05 24.70
N ARG A 98 20.84 -40.84 23.68
CA ARG A 98 20.48 -42.25 23.41
C ARG A 98 19.38 -42.55 22.36
N PRO A 99 19.59 -43.58 21.49
CA PRO A 99 18.76 -43.82 20.30
C PRO A 99 17.88 -45.11 20.36
N VAL A 100 17.04 -45.27 19.31
CA VAL A 100 16.44 -46.52 18.73
C VAL A 100 15.00 -46.87 19.23
N PRO A 101 14.07 -47.46 18.42
CA PRO A 101 13.62 -47.20 17.02
C PRO A 101 12.06 -47.31 16.80
N ASN A 102 11.62 -47.22 15.53
CA ASN A 102 10.29 -47.61 14.97
C ASN A 102 9.16 -46.55 15.13
N ASN A 103 8.23 -46.34 14.19
CA ASN A 103 7.88 -46.98 12.91
C ASN A 103 7.16 -45.94 12.01
N ALA A 104 7.21 -46.23 10.71
CA ALA A 104 6.52 -45.65 9.55
C ALA A 104 5.28 -44.75 9.76
N CYS A 105 5.23 -43.66 8.99
CA CYS A 105 4.30 -43.56 7.86
C CYS A 105 4.80 -42.52 6.85
N MET A 106 4.84 -42.93 5.58
CA MET A 106 4.93 -42.01 4.45
C MET A 106 3.79 -41.00 4.52
N GLU A 107 4.06 -39.72 4.25
CA GLU A 107 3.22 -39.00 3.30
C GLU A 107 3.95 -37.81 2.68
N SER A 108 3.54 -37.58 1.44
CA SER A 108 4.18 -36.90 0.33
C SER A 108 4.29 -35.39 0.44
N LEU A 109 5.35 -34.89 -0.19
CA LEU A 109 5.39 -33.59 -0.84
C LEU A 109 4.19 -33.47 -1.80
N THR A 110 3.30 -32.50 -1.57
CA THR A 110 2.56 -31.84 -2.66
C THR A 110 2.27 -30.39 -2.31
N ASP A 111 2.82 -29.55 -3.17
CA ASP A 111 2.40 -28.21 -3.55
C ASP A 111 0.91 -28.22 -3.99
N SER A 112 0.08 -27.29 -3.50
CA SER A 112 -1.03 -26.62 -4.22
C SER A 112 -2.12 -26.02 -3.30
N GLN A 113 -2.36 -24.73 -3.55
CA GLN A 113 -3.61 -23.95 -3.65
C GLN A 113 -5.00 -24.59 -3.38
N SER A 114 -5.92 -23.73 -2.90
CA SER A 114 -7.41 -23.83 -2.84
C SER A 114 -7.98 -24.41 -1.53
N ASP A 115 -8.67 -23.63 -0.68
CA ASP A 115 -10.10 -23.20 -0.68
C ASP A 115 -11.12 -24.35 -0.45
N SER A 116 -12.15 -24.07 0.37
CA SER A 116 -13.13 -24.98 1.01
C SER A 116 -12.62 -25.60 2.33
N GLY A 117 -13.27 -25.48 3.48
CA GLY A 117 -14.70 -25.51 3.75
C GLY A 117 -15.00 -26.78 4.55
N GLU A 118 -15.21 -26.61 5.86
CA GLU A 118 -15.76 -27.59 6.82
C GLU A 118 -15.06 -28.96 6.99
N HIS A 119 -14.31 -29.08 8.09
CA HIS A 119 -14.33 -30.31 8.89
C HIS A 119 -14.26 -29.96 10.38
N MET A 120 -15.44 -29.92 11.01
CA MET A 120 -15.58 -30.10 12.46
C MET A 120 -15.18 -31.53 12.83
N LEU A 121 -14.08 -31.70 13.56
CA LEU A 121 -13.96 -32.76 14.56
C LEU A 121 -13.08 -32.27 15.73
N ALA A 122 -13.79 -31.91 16.81
CA ALA A 122 -13.44 -32.07 18.22
C ALA A 122 -11.96 -32.29 18.56
N ILE A 123 -11.28 -31.21 18.97
CA ILE A 123 -10.39 -31.28 20.13
C ILE A 123 -10.85 -30.16 21.09
N ASP A 124 -11.77 -30.54 21.98
CA ASP A 124 -12.16 -29.77 23.15
C ASP A 124 -10.96 -29.66 24.11
N SER A 125 -10.12 -28.63 23.96
CA SER A 125 -9.16 -28.27 25.03
C SER A 125 -8.57 -26.86 24.90
N GLU A 126 -9.35 -25.84 24.54
CA GLU A 126 -8.83 -24.44 24.64
C GLU A 126 -9.87 -23.37 24.96
N VAL A 127 -11.05 -23.75 25.48
CA VAL A 127 -12.11 -22.79 25.89
C VAL A 127 -11.99 -22.36 27.36
N LYS A 128 -11.09 -22.95 28.16
CA LYS A 128 -10.98 -22.63 29.61
C LYS A 128 -9.97 -21.54 29.96
N ASN A 129 -9.21 -21.00 28.99
CA ASN A 129 -8.24 -19.93 29.27
C ASN A 129 -8.79 -18.52 29.00
N SER A 130 -9.88 -18.38 28.25
CA SER A 130 -10.45 -17.08 27.90
C SER A 130 -11.17 -16.41 29.08
N ASP A 131 -11.78 -17.19 29.98
CA ASP A 131 -12.56 -16.66 31.12
C ASP A 131 -11.69 -16.16 32.29
N LEU A 132 -10.44 -16.62 32.39
CA LEU A 132 -9.51 -16.21 33.45
C LEU A 132 -8.87 -14.85 33.15
N TRP A 133 -8.57 -14.54 31.88
CA TRP A 133 -8.08 -13.22 31.47
C TRP A 133 -9.19 -12.17 31.50
N ALA A 134 -10.42 -12.54 31.15
CA ALA A 134 -11.57 -11.67 31.25
C ALA A 134 -11.88 -11.28 32.71
N SER A 135 -11.76 -12.23 33.65
CA SER A 135 -12.00 -11.97 35.07
C SER A 135 -10.87 -11.15 35.73
N ALA A 136 -9.62 -11.31 35.28
CA ALA A 136 -8.48 -10.53 35.78
C ALA A 136 -8.55 -9.05 35.36
N LEU A 137 -8.93 -8.77 34.10
CA LEU A 137 -9.07 -7.41 33.58
C LEU A 137 -10.25 -6.65 34.19
N ILE A 138 -11.36 -7.33 34.51
CA ILE A 138 -12.51 -6.72 35.18
C ILE A 138 -12.16 -6.35 36.64
N ALA A 139 -11.36 -7.17 37.33
CA ALA A 139 -10.90 -6.88 38.69
C ALA A 139 -9.86 -5.73 38.76
N GLU A 140 -9.03 -5.55 37.72
CA GLU A 140 -8.12 -4.40 37.58
C GLU A 140 -8.87 -3.09 37.28
N LEU A 141 -9.98 -3.16 36.54
CA LEU A 141 -10.78 -1.98 36.19
C LEU A 141 -11.60 -1.43 37.38
N ASP A 142 -12.05 -2.31 38.28
CA ASP A 142 -12.77 -1.92 39.50
C ASP A 142 -11.87 -1.23 40.56
N GLN A 143 -10.55 -1.42 40.47
CA GLN A 143 -9.58 -0.71 41.32
C GLN A 143 -9.39 0.76 40.95
N PHE A 144 -9.73 1.16 39.71
CA PHE A 144 -9.60 2.55 39.25
C PHE A 144 -10.81 3.44 39.54
N LYS A 145 -11.93 2.87 40.00
CA LYS A 145 -13.20 3.61 40.14
C LYS A 145 -13.57 3.98 41.58
N ASN A 146 -12.92 3.41 42.59
CA ASN A 146 -13.23 3.64 44.02
C ASN A 146 -12.17 4.45 44.80
N GLY A 147 -11.30 5.19 44.13
CA GLY A 147 -10.25 5.99 44.76
C GLY A 147 -10.47 7.50 44.65
N ASN A 148 -11.59 8.03 45.14
CA ASN A 148 -11.78 9.47 45.26
C ASN A 148 -12.33 9.84 46.65
N GLU A 149 -11.46 9.85 47.65
CA GLU A 149 -11.58 10.67 48.88
C GLU A 149 -10.28 10.54 49.69
N GLY A 150 -9.65 11.69 49.98
CA GLY A 150 -8.22 11.76 50.30
C GLY A 150 -7.84 11.50 51.75
N THR A 151 -6.56 11.16 51.96
CA THR A 151 -5.80 11.58 53.15
C THR A 151 -4.29 11.44 52.90
N ARG A 152 -3.64 12.61 52.83
CA ARG A 152 -2.26 13.01 53.20
C ARG A 152 -1.07 12.05 53.07
N ASP A 153 0.02 12.69 52.64
CA ASP A 153 1.44 12.36 52.80
C ASP A 153 2.06 11.35 51.84
N LEU A 154 2.63 11.90 50.77
CA LEU A 154 4.08 11.90 50.50
C LEU A 154 4.35 11.80 48.99
N VAL A 155 4.09 12.89 48.27
CA VAL A 155 4.75 13.18 46.99
C VAL A 155 5.69 14.34 47.26
N ASN A 156 6.99 14.11 47.10
CA ASN A 156 8.01 15.01 46.56
C ASN A 156 9.36 14.29 46.67
N ASN A 157 9.87 13.78 45.56
CA ASN A 157 11.30 13.54 45.44
C ASN A 157 11.75 14.00 44.05
N PRO A 158 12.07 15.29 43.89
CA PRO A 158 12.88 15.73 42.77
C PRO A 158 14.32 15.34 43.08
N VAL A 159 14.97 14.56 42.22
CA VAL A 159 16.44 14.53 42.21
C VAL A 159 16.88 15.84 41.56
N GLU A 160 16.89 16.88 42.36
CA GLU A 160 17.63 18.10 42.14
C GLU A 160 19.10 17.73 42.36
N ILE A 161 19.87 17.60 41.27
CA ILE A 161 21.33 17.57 41.36
C ILE A 161 21.70 18.98 41.81
N ASP A 162 21.97 19.13 43.10
CA ASP A 162 22.42 20.39 43.69
C ASP A 162 23.87 20.64 43.26
N LEU A 163 24.02 21.05 41.99
CA LEU A 163 25.29 21.43 41.38
C LEU A 163 25.90 22.69 42.03
N MET A 164 25.21 23.29 43.01
CA MET A 164 25.64 24.50 43.69
C MET A 164 26.44 24.21 44.97
N ASP A 165 26.34 23.00 45.55
CA ASP A 165 27.04 22.64 46.78
C ASP A 165 28.53 22.32 46.55
N ASP A 166 28.87 21.66 45.44
CA ASP A 166 30.27 21.37 45.07
C ASP A 166 31.07 22.66 44.76
N PHE A 167 30.39 23.72 44.28
CA PHE A 167 31.01 25.04 44.06
C PHE A 167 31.28 25.79 45.36
N LEU A 168 30.43 25.62 46.39
CA LEU A 168 30.64 26.20 47.72
C LEU A 168 31.75 25.49 48.51
N GLU A 169 31.96 24.19 48.31
CA GLU A 169 33.12 23.47 48.86
C GLU A 169 34.44 23.92 48.21
N MET A 170 34.45 24.13 46.89
CA MET A 170 35.63 24.63 46.17
C MET A 170 35.94 26.11 46.49
N GLU A 171 34.94 26.94 46.79
CA GLU A 171 35.14 28.32 47.27
C GLU A 171 35.72 28.35 48.70
N LYS A 172 35.38 27.37 49.55
CA LYS A 172 36.01 27.18 50.87
C LYS A 172 37.47 26.76 50.79
N LEU A 173 37.83 25.93 49.81
CA LEU A 173 39.21 25.50 49.59
C LEU A 173 40.07 26.61 48.98
N ALA A 174 39.47 27.51 48.18
CA ALA A 174 40.14 28.67 47.61
C ALA A 174 40.30 29.85 48.59
N ALA A 175 39.56 29.87 49.71
CA ALA A 175 39.60 30.94 50.72
C ALA A 175 40.57 30.68 51.90
N LEU A 176 41.37 29.60 51.84
CA LEU A 176 42.46 29.39 52.81
C LEU A 176 43.62 30.35 52.50
N PRO A 177 44.10 31.15 53.47
CA PRO A 177 45.28 31.97 53.24
C PRO A 177 46.49 31.06 53.00
N GLU A 178 47.15 31.26 51.86
CA GLU A 178 48.47 30.73 51.56
C GLU A 178 49.43 31.03 52.73
N ALA A 179 49.74 30.01 53.52
CA ALA A 179 50.84 30.08 54.46
C ALA A 179 52.13 29.93 53.64
N ASP A 180 52.78 31.07 53.43
CA ASP A 180 54.18 31.18 53.04
C ASP A 180 55.05 30.14 53.76
N HIS A 181 55.49 29.13 53.02
CA HIS A 181 56.79 28.51 53.29
C HIS A 181 57.74 28.89 52.17
N MET A 182 58.05 30.19 52.18
CA MET A 182 59.33 30.74 51.77
C MET A 182 60.45 29.84 52.33
N SER A 183 61.07 29.09 51.42
CA SER A 183 62.37 28.45 51.65
C SER A 183 63.42 29.56 51.74
N SER A 184 63.54 30.16 52.93
CA SER A 184 64.55 31.16 53.25
C SER A 184 65.84 30.47 53.70
N SER A 185 66.75 30.34 52.75
CA SER A 185 68.20 30.29 52.97
C SER A 185 68.67 31.53 53.72
N PHE A 186 69.20 31.35 54.95
CA PHE A 186 70.29 32.11 55.59
C PHE A 186 70.47 31.51 57.01
N GLY A 187 71.60 30.93 57.40
CA GLY A 187 72.84 31.66 57.61
C GLY A 187 72.89 32.16 59.05
N THR A 188 73.20 31.27 60.00
CA THR A 188 73.64 31.69 61.35
C THR A 188 74.98 31.04 61.63
N GLU A 189 76.02 31.77 61.24
CA GLU A 189 77.34 31.72 61.85
C GLU A 189 77.19 32.02 63.34
N THR A 190 77.71 31.12 64.18
CA THR A 190 78.17 31.49 65.52
C THR A 190 79.60 31.00 65.63
N ASP A 191 80.50 31.97 65.47
CA ASP A 191 81.87 31.90 65.96
C ASP A 191 81.88 31.46 67.42
N SER A 192 82.63 30.41 67.71
CA SER A 192 83.26 30.26 69.02
C SER A 192 84.57 29.53 68.83
N ASP A 193 85.63 30.34 68.73
CA ASP A 193 87.01 29.95 68.92
C ASP A 193 87.17 29.06 70.16
N GLN A 194 87.50 27.79 69.95
CA GLN A 194 88.34 27.08 70.89
C GLN A 194 89.24 26.10 70.15
N ALA A 195 90.40 26.63 69.76
CA ALA A 195 91.60 25.84 69.52
C ALA A 195 91.92 25.02 70.77
N VAL A 196 91.46 23.77 70.76
CA VAL A 196 92.04 22.71 71.58
C VAL A 196 92.25 21.55 70.64
N THR A 197 93.52 21.35 70.29
CA THR A 197 94.12 20.05 70.04
C THR A 197 93.59 19.06 71.09
N ARG A 198 92.50 18.40 70.76
CA ARG A 198 92.10 17.15 71.36
C ARG A 198 92.16 16.17 70.23
N ASP A 199 93.02 15.16 70.40
CA ASP A 199 92.91 13.91 69.69
C ASP A 199 91.43 13.64 69.42
N ILE A 200 91.03 13.69 68.15
CA ILE A 200 89.80 13.02 67.75
C ILE A 200 90.08 11.57 68.08
N SER A 201 89.62 11.18 69.27
CA SER A 201 89.60 9.79 69.65
C SER A 201 88.87 9.10 68.49
N ARG A 202 89.46 8.01 68.00
CA ARG A 202 89.01 7.20 66.85
C ARG A 202 87.48 7.14 66.70
N GLY A 203 86.75 7.11 67.81
CA GLY A 203 85.29 7.10 67.90
C GLY A 203 84.51 8.27 67.27
N GLU A 204 84.98 9.52 67.26
CA GLU A 204 84.20 10.63 66.65
C GLU A 204 84.36 10.69 65.12
N THR A 205 85.55 10.39 64.61
CA THR A 205 85.76 10.15 63.17
C THR A 205 85.01 8.92 62.68
N GLU A 206 84.98 7.85 63.49
CA GLU A 206 84.20 6.63 63.20
C GLU A 206 82.69 6.93 63.18
N ALA A 207 82.17 7.79 64.09
CA ALA A 207 80.76 8.20 64.12
C ALA A 207 80.34 9.05 62.89
N LEU A 208 81.15 10.03 62.50
CA LEU A 208 80.91 10.81 61.28
C LEU A 208 81.05 9.95 60.03
N GLN A 209 81.97 8.98 60.02
CA GLN A 209 82.12 8.04 58.92
C GLN A 209 80.90 7.11 58.79
N HIS A 210 80.34 6.64 59.91
CA HIS A 210 79.06 5.91 59.91
C HIS A 210 77.90 6.78 59.41
N GLN A 211 77.82 8.05 59.82
CA GLN A 211 76.78 8.96 59.33
C GLN A 211 76.88 9.24 57.81
N VAL A 212 78.10 9.34 57.27
CA VAL A 212 78.33 9.47 55.82
C VAL A 212 77.90 8.21 55.08
N ILE A 213 78.21 7.02 55.61
CA ILE A 213 77.75 5.74 55.03
C ILE A 213 76.23 5.64 55.04
N ASP A 214 75.58 6.02 56.15
CA ASP A 214 74.11 6.01 56.28
C ASP A 214 73.43 7.01 55.34
N LEU A 215 74.00 8.21 55.19
CA LEU A 215 73.50 9.20 54.23
C LEU A 215 73.72 8.74 52.78
N GLN A 216 74.84 8.10 52.49
CA GLN A 216 75.13 7.54 51.18
C GLN A 216 74.15 6.41 50.83
N ALA A 217 73.84 5.53 51.79
CA ALA A 217 72.80 4.51 51.62
C ALA A 217 71.39 5.11 51.41
N LYS A 218 71.06 6.22 52.09
CA LYS A 218 69.80 6.94 51.87
C LYS A 218 69.74 7.61 50.50
N VAL A 219 70.84 8.19 50.04
CA VAL A 219 70.93 8.77 48.68
C VAL A 219 70.77 7.67 47.63
N GLU A 220 71.45 6.54 47.78
CA GLU A 220 71.29 5.40 46.88
C GLU A 220 69.83 4.89 46.88
N LYS A 221 69.19 4.82 48.04
CA LYS A 221 67.77 4.46 48.14
C LYS A 221 66.86 5.46 47.42
N ILE A 222 67.04 6.76 47.65
CA ILE A 222 66.28 7.83 46.98
C ILE A 222 66.53 7.82 45.47
N GLU A 223 67.74 7.52 45.02
CA GLU A 223 68.07 7.40 43.60
C GLU A 223 67.39 6.20 42.93
N HIS A 224 67.19 5.09 43.64
CA HIS A 224 66.40 3.96 43.15
C HIS A 224 64.91 4.33 43.08
N GLU A 225 64.33 4.85 44.18
CA GLU A 225 62.93 5.31 44.22
C GLU A 225 62.64 6.36 43.14
N LYS A 226 63.58 7.29 42.88
CA LYS A 226 63.48 8.27 41.81
C LYS A 226 63.43 7.60 40.43
N LYS A 227 64.26 6.60 40.17
CA LYS A 227 64.26 5.87 38.88
C LYS A 227 62.96 5.09 38.69
N ASP A 228 62.45 4.48 39.76
CA ASP A 228 61.18 3.75 39.72
C ASP A 228 60.01 4.70 39.44
N LEU A 229 59.98 5.86 40.08
CA LEU A 229 59.00 6.92 39.80
C LEU A 229 59.14 7.48 38.38
N GLU A 230 60.36 7.66 37.87
CA GLU A 230 60.59 8.10 36.48
C GLU A 230 60.09 7.06 35.47
N MET A 231 60.26 5.77 35.74
CA MET A 231 59.75 4.67 34.92
C MET A 231 58.22 4.60 34.94
N ALA A 232 57.61 4.68 36.13
CA ALA A 232 56.15 4.72 36.29
C ALA A 232 55.55 5.95 35.60
N LEU A 233 56.21 7.10 35.67
CA LEU A 233 55.78 8.32 34.98
C LEU A 233 55.90 8.20 33.46
N ALA A 234 56.96 7.59 32.95
CA ALA A 234 57.12 7.31 31.52
C ALA A 234 56.02 6.35 31.02
N GLU A 235 55.66 5.35 31.81
CA GLU A 235 54.58 4.43 31.48
C GLU A 235 53.21 5.10 31.51
N ALA A 236 52.90 5.91 32.52
CA ALA A 236 51.67 6.68 32.58
C ALA A 236 51.51 7.62 31.38
N ARG A 237 52.62 8.23 30.91
CA ARG A 237 52.63 9.03 29.68
C ARG A 237 52.32 8.20 28.45
N ASN A 238 52.93 7.02 28.31
CA ASN A 238 52.63 6.12 27.19
C ASN A 238 51.16 5.65 27.21
N GLN A 239 50.62 5.34 28.40
CA GLN A 239 49.21 5.00 28.55
C GLN A 239 48.30 6.16 28.16
N LEU A 240 48.64 7.40 28.53
CA LEU A 240 47.88 8.58 28.13
C LEU A 240 47.94 8.83 26.61
N ASP A 241 49.10 8.67 25.98
CA ASP A 241 49.25 8.77 24.52
C ASP A 241 48.40 7.73 23.79
N THR A 242 48.45 6.46 24.23
CA THR A 242 47.61 5.41 23.64
C THR A 242 46.11 5.71 23.84
N SER A 243 45.72 6.23 25.00
CA SER A 243 44.34 6.66 25.25
C SER A 243 43.93 7.81 24.31
N CYS A 244 44.78 8.82 24.13
CA CYS A 244 44.54 9.93 23.21
C CYS A 244 44.38 9.45 21.76
N ASP A 245 45.25 8.54 21.30
CA ASP A 245 45.14 7.94 19.95
C ASP A 245 43.82 7.17 19.78
N THR A 246 43.41 6.39 20.80
CA THR A 246 42.13 5.67 20.74
C THR A 246 40.94 6.62 20.74
N LEU A 247 41.01 7.74 21.47
CA LEU A 247 39.98 8.75 21.52
C LEU A 247 39.86 9.49 20.18
N MET A 248 40.98 9.87 19.57
CA MET A 248 41.00 10.47 18.23
C MET A 248 40.43 9.52 17.17
N ALA A 249 40.75 8.22 17.25
CA ALA A 249 40.18 7.21 16.36
C ALA A 249 38.67 7.01 16.58
N ALA A 250 38.19 7.13 17.81
CA ALA A 250 36.76 7.06 18.13
C ALA A 250 36.01 8.31 17.64
N ASP A 251 36.59 9.50 17.82
CA ASP A 251 36.01 10.77 17.36
C ASP A 251 35.91 10.82 15.82
N GLY A 252 36.93 10.34 15.11
CA GLY A 252 36.86 10.16 13.66
C GLY A 252 35.71 9.26 13.20
N LYS A 253 35.48 8.14 13.89
CA LYS A 253 34.33 7.25 13.62
C LYS A 253 33.00 7.91 13.93
N LEU A 254 32.92 8.74 14.97
CA LEU A 254 31.71 9.49 15.31
C LEU A 254 31.35 10.47 14.19
N VAL A 255 32.34 11.19 13.66
CA VAL A 255 32.16 12.12 12.53
C VAL A 255 31.69 11.37 11.28
N ASP A 256 32.30 10.22 10.97
CA ASP A 256 31.87 9.39 9.83
C ASP A 256 30.43 8.90 9.97
N LEU A 257 30.04 8.44 11.17
CA LEU A 257 28.66 8.02 11.46
C LEU A 257 27.69 9.21 11.38
N GLN A 258 28.09 10.39 11.86
CA GLN A 258 27.28 11.60 11.74
C GLN A 258 27.07 11.99 10.28
N MET A 259 28.09 11.88 9.43
CA MET A 259 27.97 12.14 8.00
C MET A 259 27.04 11.14 7.31
N GLN A 260 27.17 9.85 7.65
CA GLN A 260 26.27 8.81 7.13
C GLN A 260 24.82 9.05 7.56
N LEU A 261 24.59 9.46 8.82
CA LEU A 261 23.26 9.78 9.34
C LEU A 261 22.65 10.97 8.59
N ASN A 262 23.44 12.02 8.32
CA ASN A 262 22.97 13.18 7.56
C ASN A 262 22.57 12.78 6.13
N PHE A 263 23.41 12.01 5.44
CA PHE A 263 23.10 11.51 4.10
C PHE A 263 21.85 10.61 4.08
N ALA A 264 21.70 9.74 5.08
CA ALA A 264 20.50 8.91 5.22
C ALA A 264 19.23 9.75 5.47
N ASN A 265 19.31 10.81 6.27
CA ASN A 265 18.20 11.73 6.50
C ASN A 265 17.82 12.51 5.25
N GLU A 266 18.80 13.07 4.52
CA GLU A 266 18.55 13.77 3.25
C GLU A 266 17.88 12.84 2.22
N SER A 267 18.37 11.60 2.11
CA SER A 267 17.77 10.58 1.26
C SER A 267 16.34 10.23 1.68
N LYS A 268 16.09 10.07 2.99
CA LYS A 268 14.75 9.83 3.56
C LYS A 268 13.80 10.99 3.26
N ASP A 269 14.24 12.23 3.42
CA ASP A 269 13.42 13.42 3.18
C ASP A 269 13.11 13.57 1.68
N ALA A 270 14.07 13.27 0.80
CA ALA A 270 13.85 13.22 -0.65
C ALA A 270 12.82 12.14 -1.04
N ALA A 271 12.90 10.96 -0.42
CA ALA A 271 11.95 9.86 -0.64
C ALA A 271 10.54 10.22 -0.13
N LEU A 272 10.43 10.87 1.03
CA LEU A 272 9.15 11.37 1.57
C LEU A 272 8.53 12.41 0.63
N ALA A 273 9.30 13.39 0.15
CA ALA A 273 8.82 14.38 -0.81
C ALA A 273 8.35 13.74 -2.13
N GLN A 274 9.03 12.68 -2.60
CA GLN A 274 8.56 11.92 -3.76
C GLN A 274 7.25 11.17 -3.48
N ALA A 275 7.12 10.55 -2.31
CA ALA A 275 5.89 9.86 -1.92
C ALA A 275 4.70 10.81 -1.84
N GLU A 276 4.88 12.02 -1.31
CA GLU A 276 3.83 13.05 -1.26
C GLU A 276 3.40 13.51 -2.66
N ARG A 277 4.37 13.71 -3.58
CA ARG A 277 4.04 14.03 -4.98
C ARG A 277 3.21 12.93 -5.64
N LEU A 278 3.62 11.68 -5.49
CA LEU A 278 2.90 10.53 -6.04
C LEU A 278 1.51 10.35 -5.39
N ASP A 279 1.38 10.65 -4.10
CA ASP A 279 0.08 10.64 -3.42
C ASP A 279 -0.86 11.72 -3.97
N GLY A 280 -0.33 12.92 -4.27
CA GLY A 280 -1.05 13.98 -4.97
C GLY A 280 -1.51 13.58 -6.37
N GLU A 281 -0.61 12.99 -7.17
CA GLU A 281 -0.94 12.45 -8.49
C GLU A 281 -2.01 11.35 -8.41
N ARG A 282 -1.90 10.42 -7.46
CA ARG A 282 -2.88 9.36 -7.22
C ARG A 282 -4.25 9.95 -6.89
N LYS A 283 -4.33 10.96 -6.02
CA LYS A 283 -5.58 11.64 -5.66
C LYS A 283 -6.20 12.34 -6.87
N SER A 284 -5.40 13.02 -7.69
CA SER A 284 -5.89 13.65 -8.93
C SER A 284 -6.44 12.62 -9.91
N LEU A 285 -5.74 11.51 -10.11
CA LEU A 285 -6.18 10.43 -10.99
C LEU A 285 -7.45 9.75 -10.47
N ALA A 286 -7.56 9.54 -9.16
CA ALA A 286 -8.77 9.00 -8.53
C ALA A 286 -9.99 9.90 -8.80
N LEU A 287 -9.86 11.22 -8.62
CA LEU A 287 -10.94 12.16 -8.93
C LEU A 287 -11.33 12.16 -10.42
N GLN A 288 -10.36 12.02 -11.32
CA GLN A 288 -10.67 11.88 -12.75
C GLN A 288 -11.40 10.58 -13.06
N PHE A 289 -10.99 9.46 -12.45
CA PHE A 289 -11.65 8.17 -12.62
C PHE A 289 -13.10 8.22 -12.12
N GLU A 290 -13.33 8.81 -10.94
CA GLU A 290 -14.67 9.04 -10.38
C GLU A 290 -15.56 9.84 -11.35
N SER A 291 -15.03 10.96 -11.87
CA SER A 291 -15.75 11.79 -12.84
C SER A 291 -16.07 11.05 -14.13
N LYS A 292 -15.16 10.20 -14.62
CA LYS A 292 -15.36 9.40 -15.84
C LYS A 292 -16.33 8.25 -15.60
N SER A 293 -16.29 7.62 -14.43
CA SER A 293 -17.25 6.60 -14.02
C SER A 293 -18.68 7.17 -14.01
N ALA A 294 -18.87 8.35 -13.41
CA ALA A 294 -20.16 9.03 -13.40
C ALA A 294 -20.66 9.40 -14.82
N GLU A 295 -19.75 9.79 -15.73
CA GLU A 295 -20.08 10.03 -17.13
C GLU A 295 -20.53 8.75 -17.84
N VAL A 296 -19.86 7.62 -17.57
CA VAL A 296 -20.23 6.30 -18.10
C VAL A 296 -21.60 5.86 -17.58
N GLU A 297 -21.88 6.00 -16.29
CA GLU A 297 -23.20 5.68 -15.72
C GLU A 297 -24.32 6.50 -16.37
N LYS A 298 -24.08 7.80 -16.60
CA LYS A 298 -25.03 8.66 -17.32
C LYS A 298 -25.26 8.18 -18.75
N LEU A 299 -24.21 7.82 -19.47
CA LEU A 299 -24.32 7.29 -20.83
C LEU A 299 -25.05 5.94 -20.86
N GLN A 300 -24.80 5.07 -19.88
CA GLN A 300 -25.54 3.81 -19.73
C GLN A 300 -27.03 4.06 -19.52
N GLY A 301 -27.41 5.04 -18.69
CA GLY A 301 -28.82 5.42 -18.52
C GLY A 301 -29.47 5.92 -19.82
N VAL A 302 -28.72 6.67 -20.65
CA VAL A 302 -29.20 7.09 -21.98
C VAL A 302 -29.37 5.89 -22.92
N VAL A 303 -28.43 4.93 -22.92
CA VAL A 303 -28.52 3.72 -23.74
C VAL A 303 -29.77 2.91 -23.37
N VAL A 304 -30.01 2.66 -22.08
CA VAL A 304 -31.21 1.95 -21.62
C VAL A 304 -32.49 2.65 -22.09
N SER A 305 -32.57 3.99 -21.95
CA SER A 305 -33.73 4.74 -22.42
C SER A 305 -33.92 4.69 -23.95
N LEU A 306 -32.83 4.64 -24.72
CA LEU A 306 -32.91 4.47 -26.17
C LEU A 306 -33.33 3.06 -26.56
N GLU A 307 -32.86 2.03 -25.86
CA GLU A 307 -33.26 0.65 -26.07
C GLU A 307 -34.77 0.47 -25.82
N GLU A 308 -35.29 1.02 -24.72
CA GLU A 308 -36.73 1.03 -24.42
C GLU A 308 -37.54 1.72 -25.53
N LYS A 309 -37.07 2.87 -26.04
CA LYS A 309 -37.72 3.57 -27.16
C LYS A 309 -37.70 2.77 -28.45
N ILE A 310 -36.56 2.13 -28.76
CA ILE A 310 -36.43 1.28 -29.95
C ILE A 310 -37.40 0.11 -29.88
N ASP A 311 -37.56 -0.51 -28.71
CA ASP A 311 -38.48 -1.63 -28.55
C ASP A 311 -39.94 -1.19 -28.58
N ALA A 312 -40.28 -0.02 -28.00
CA ALA A 312 -41.59 0.60 -28.19
C ALA A 312 -41.88 0.90 -29.68
N GLU A 313 -40.90 1.40 -30.43
CA GLU A 313 -41.08 1.70 -31.85
C GLU A 313 -41.20 0.44 -32.71
N LYS A 314 -40.45 -0.63 -32.39
CA LYS A 314 -40.63 -1.95 -33.03
C LYS A 314 -42.03 -2.51 -32.80
N THR A 315 -42.56 -2.40 -31.58
CA THR A 315 -43.92 -2.88 -31.28
C THR A 315 -44.98 -2.07 -32.02
N LEU A 316 -44.86 -0.74 -32.08
CA LEU A 316 -45.73 0.12 -32.90
C LEU A 316 -45.63 -0.22 -34.39
N SER A 317 -44.42 -0.43 -34.91
CA SER A 317 -44.22 -0.83 -36.31
C SER A 317 -44.89 -2.17 -36.63
N ALA A 318 -44.78 -3.15 -35.72
CA ALA A 318 -45.45 -4.44 -35.86
C ALA A 318 -46.99 -4.29 -35.83
N GLN A 319 -47.52 -3.41 -34.98
CA GLN A 319 -48.95 -3.11 -34.93
C GLN A 319 -49.44 -2.46 -36.23
N HIS A 320 -48.76 -1.42 -36.72
CA HIS A 320 -49.12 -0.77 -37.98
C HIS A 320 -49.08 -1.74 -39.16
N LYS A 321 -48.13 -2.69 -39.17
CA LYS A 321 -48.09 -3.75 -40.18
C LYS A 321 -49.32 -4.65 -40.10
N ALA A 322 -49.70 -5.09 -38.90
CA ALA A 322 -50.90 -5.92 -38.71
C ALA A 322 -52.18 -5.18 -39.14
N GLU A 323 -52.30 -3.89 -38.81
CA GLU A 323 -53.42 -3.04 -39.23
C GLU A 323 -53.47 -2.87 -40.75
N ALA A 324 -52.32 -2.68 -41.41
CA ALA A 324 -52.23 -2.61 -42.86
C ALA A 324 -52.63 -3.93 -43.54
N ASP A 325 -52.19 -5.07 -42.99
CA ASP A 325 -52.56 -6.40 -43.50
C ASP A 325 -54.06 -6.67 -43.32
N MET A 326 -54.66 -6.28 -42.19
CA MET A 326 -56.11 -6.35 -41.97
C MET A 326 -56.89 -5.44 -42.93
N ALA A 327 -56.44 -4.19 -43.12
CA ALA A 327 -57.08 -3.26 -44.05
C ALA A 327 -57.03 -3.78 -45.49
N LYS A 328 -55.93 -4.42 -45.89
CA LYS A 328 -55.80 -5.07 -47.19
C LYS A 328 -56.77 -6.24 -47.34
N ALA A 329 -56.87 -7.11 -46.33
CA ALA A 329 -57.82 -8.23 -46.35
C ALA A 329 -59.29 -7.74 -46.43
N ALA A 330 -59.62 -6.67 -45.71
CA ALA A 330 -60.94 -6.03 -45.78
C ALA A 330 -61.22 -5.46 -47.17
N LYS A 331 -60.24 -4.77 -47.78
CA LYS A 331 -60.34 -4.26 -49.15
C LYS A 331 -60.58 -5.39 -50.16
N ASP A 332 -59.80 -6.47 -50.10
CA ASP A 332 -59.93 -7.61 -51.00
C ASP A 332 -61.32 -8.27 -50.89
N THR A 333 -61.86 -8.33 -49.66
CA THR A 333 -63.22 -8.81 -49.38
C THR A 333 -64.29 -7.91 -50.02
N LEU A 334 -64.18 -6.59 -49.84
CA LEU A 334 -65.10 -5.63 -50.45
C LEU A 334 -65.03 -5.64 -51.97
N GLU A 335 -63.84 -5.76 -52.55
CA GLU A 335 -63.67 -5.91 -54.01
C GLU A 335 -64.33 -7.20 -54.52
N ALA A 336 -64.22 -8.31 -53.80
CA ALA A 336 -64.89 -9.56 -54.16
C ALA A 336 -66.43 -9.42 -54.12
N GLN A 337 -66.95 -8.77 -53.07
CA GLN A 337 -68.39 -8.46 -52.97
C GLN A 337 -68.85 -7.58 -54.14
N LEU A 338 -68.10 -6.53 -54.47
CA LEU A 338 -68.42 -5.63 -55.59
C LEU A 338 -68.43 -6.36 -56.94
N ARG A 339 -67.49 -7.29 -57.18
CA ARG A 339 -67.49 -8.13 -58.38
C ARG A 339 -68.75 -9.00 -58.43
N SER A 340 -69.13 -9.62 -57.31
CA SER A 340 -70.36 -10.43 -57.22
C SER A 340 -71.62 -9.60 -57.54
N THR A 341 -71.78 -8.45 -56.89
CA THR A 341 -72.95 -7.57 -57.15
C THR A 341 -73.00 -7.09 -58.59
N ASN A 342 -71.85 -6.81 -59.21
CA ASN A 342 -71.79 -6.45 -60.63
C ASN A 342 -72.21 -7.61 -61.55
N THR A 343 -71.89 -8.86 -61.19
CA THR A 343 -72.38 -10.03 -61.96
C THR A 343 -73.89 -10.20 -61.84
N GLU A 344 -74.47 -10.02 -60.65
CA GLU A 344 -75.93 -10.04 -60.43
C GLU A 344 -76.64 -8.93 -61.20
N ILE A 345 -76.11 -7.71 -61.16
CA ILE A 345 -76.62 -6.57 -61.96
C ILE A 345 -76.60 -6.92 -63.46
N GLY A 346 -75.55 -7.58 -63.94
CA GLY A 346 -75.46 -8.06 -65.32
C GLY A 346 -76.56 -9.06 -65.68
N GLN A 347 -76.82 -10.03 -64.79
CA GLN A 347 -77.91 -11.00 -64.97
C GLN A 347 -79.28 -10.33 -65.00
N LEU A 348 -79.57 -9.44 -64.05
CA LEU A 348 -80.81 -8.68 -63.99
C LEU A 348 -81.01 -7.83 -65.26
N ARG A 349 -79.96 -7.19 -65.76
CA ARG A 349 -80.01 -6.43 -67.01
C ARG A 349 -80.36 -7.32 -68.21
N GLY A 350 -79.85 -8.56 -68.25
CA GLY A 350 -80.21 -9.54 -69.28
C GLY A 350 -81.68 -9.96 -69.22
N ILE A 351 -82.21 -10.16 -68.01
CA ILE A 351 -83.63 -10.45 -67.78
C ILE A 351 -84.50 -9.26 -68.27
N ILE A 352 -84.15 -8.04 -67.86
CA ILE A 352 -84.86 -6.82 -68.29
C ILE A 352 -84.91 -6.73 -69.82
N LYS A 353 -83.78 -6.94 -70.50
CA LYS A 353 -83.70 -6.88 -71.97
C LYS A 353 -84.58 -7.94 -72.66
N THR A 354 -84.71 -9.12 -72.05
CA THR A 354 -85.60 -10.19 -72.53
C THR A 354 -87.06 -9.80 -72.37
N LEU A 355 -87.45 -9.31 -71.19
CA LEU A 355 -88.80 -8.80 -70.92
C LEU A 355 -89.18 -7.65 -71.85
N GLU A 356 -88.27 -6.71 -72.11
CA GLU A 356 -88.48 -5.63 -73.07
C GLU A 356 -88.78 -6.16 -74.48
N SER A 357 -88.08 -7.21 -74.93
CA SER A 357 -88.32 -7.82 -76.23
C SER A 357 -89.68 -8.52 -76.31
N GLU A 358 -90.10 -9.20 -75.24
CA GLU A 358 -91.42 -9.84 -75.15
C GLU A 358 -92.55 -8.81 -75.10
N VAL A 359 -92.37 -7.72 -74.35
CA VAL A 359 -93.30 -6.58 -74.36
C VAL A 359 -93.42 -5.98 -75.76
N GLN A 360 -92.32 -5.85 -76.50
CA GLN A 360 -92.35 -5.29 -77.83
C GLN A 360 -93.04 -6.22 -78.85
N LYS A 361 -92.86 -7.55 -78.72
CA LYS A 361 -93.65 -8.54 -79.48
C LYS A 361 -95.14 -8.44 -79.14
N GLY A 362 -95.47 -8.32 -77.85
CA GLY A 362 -96.85 -8.11 -77.39
C GLY A 362 -97.48 -6.86 -78.00
N LYS A 363 -96.74 -5.75 -78.07
CA LYS A 363 -97.18 -4.52 -78.74
C LYS A 363 -97.38 -4.67 -80.25
N ILE A 364 -96.63 -5.54 -80.93
CA ILE A 364 -96.82 -5.83 -82.36
C ILE A 364 -98.07 -6.68 -82.56
N CYS A 365 -98.26 -7.73 -81.76
CA CYS A 365 -99.47 -8.56 -81.75
C CYS A 365 -100.74 -7.72 -81.46
N HIS A 366 -100.64 -6.80 -80.50
CA HIS A 366 -101.72 -5.86 -80.19
C HIS A 366 -102.07 -4.98 -81.40
N ARG A 367 -101.07 -4.40 -82.08
CA ARG A 367 -101.29 -3.61 -83.30
C ARG A 367 -101.89 -4.42 -84.45
N GLU A 368 -101.58 -5.71 -84.55
CA GLU A 368 -102.14 -6.60 -85.57
C GLU A 368 -103.60 -6.98 -85.27
N LEU A 369 -103.95 -7.17 -83.99
CA LEU A 369 -105.34 -7.28 -83.52
C LEU A 369 -106.12 -5.98 -83.71
N GLU A 370 -105.53 -4.82 -83.40
CA GLU A 370 -106.13 -3.51 -83.70
C GLU A 370 -106.38 -3.34 -85.21
N ALA A 371 -105.44 -3.76 -86.06
CA ALA A 371 -105.62 -3.74 -87.52
C ALA A 371 -106.71 -4.70 -88.00
N GLN A 372 -106.90 -5.86 -87.34
CA GLN A 372 -108.02 -6.78 -87.63
C GLN A 372 -109.37 -6.21 -87.16
N ILE A 373 -109.40 -5.51 -86.03
CA ILE A 373 -110.60 -4.82 -85.53
C ILE A 373 -110.96 -3.66 -86.46
N GLU A 374 -109.99 -2.89 -86.93
CA GLU A 374 -110.21 -1.82 -87.93
C GLU A 374 -110.59 -2.40 -89.31
N ALA A 375 -110.08 -3.57 -89.72
CA ALA A 375 -110.54 -4.27 -90.93
C ALA A 375 -112.01 -4.72 -90.84
N MET A 376 -112.45 -5.26 -89.68
CA MET A 376 -113.87 -5.58 -89.44
C MET A 376 -114.76 -4.33 -89.34
N LYS A 377 -114.21 -3.20 -88.89
CA LYS A 377 -114.91 -1.91 -88.82
C LYS A 377 -115.10 -1.27 -90.20
N THR A 378 -114.13 -1.43 -91.12
CA THR A 378 -114.23 -0.93 -92.51
C THR A 378 -115.21 -1.69 -93.42
N GLU A 379 -115.71 -2.85 -93.00
CA GLU A 379 -116.75 -3.61 -93.73
C GLU A 379 -118.17 -3.35 -93.18
N SER A 380 -118.30 -2.78 -91.98
CA SER A 380 -119.58 -2.41 -91.35
C SER A 380 -120.04 -0.98 -91.62
N GLU A 381 -119.20 -0.10 -92.18
CA GLU A 381 -119.52 1.32 -92.37
C GLU A 381 -119.37 1.75 -93.84
N ARG A 382 -120.32 1.28 -94.67
CA ARG A 382 -120.71 1.94 -95.92
C ARG A 382 -122.17 2.36 -95.85
N THR A 383 -122.48 3.51 -95.27
CA THR A 383 -123.60 4.41 -95.69
C THR A 383 -123.46 5.81 -95.06
N PHE A 384 -123.42 6.83 -95.93
CA PHE A 384 -123.72 8.28 -95.74
C PHE A 384 -122.95 9.07 -94.66
N SER A 385 -122.02 9.99 -94.96
CA SER A 385 -122.10 11.30 -95.66
C SER A 385 -122.34 12.51 -94.73
N VAL A 386 -121.30 13.36 -94.67
CA VAL A 386 -121.28 14.83 -94.46
C VAL A 386 -121.77 15.38 -93.10
N GLU A 387 -120.81 15.70 -92.22
CA GLU A 387 -120.91 16.79 -91.22
C GLU A 387 -119.49 17.30 -90.85
N SER A 388 -118.72 17.80 -91.82
CA SER A 388 -117.23 17.91 -91.77
C SER A 388 -116.66 19.34 -91.57
N ALA A 389 -117.32 20.26 -90.86
CA ALA A 389 -116.71 21.60 -90.72
C ALA A 389 -116.98 22.38 -89.42
N LYS A 390 -117.38 21.71 -88.32
CA LYS A 390 -117.52 22.38 -87.01
C LYS A 390 -116.83 21.68 -85.83
N GLU A 391 -116.65 20.35 -85.88
CA GLU A 391 -115.92 19.58 -84.85
C GLU A 391 -114.38 19.65 -84.97
N SER A 392 -113.82 20.14 -86.10
CA SER A 392 -112.38 20.24 -86.34
C SER A 392 -111.64 21.26 -85.45
N LEU A 393 -112.33 22.25 -84.87
CA LEU A 393 -111.71 23.26 -84.01
C LEU A 393 -111.85 22.95 -82.51
N GLU A 394 -112.88 22.20 -82.09
CA GLU A 394 -113.00 21.70 -80.70
C GLU A 394 -112.11 20.47 -80.46
N ALA A 395 -111.93 19.58 -81.44
CA ALA A 395 -111.00 18.45 -81.35
C ALA A 395 -109.52 18.88 -81.34
N GLN A 396 -109.16 19.97 -82.04
CA GLN A 396 -107.81 20.55 -81.98
C GLN A 396 -107.52 21.19 -80.62
N LEU A 397 -108.52 21.74 -79.93
CA LEU A 397 -108.38 22.32 -78.58
C LEU A 397 -108.29 21.23 -77.50
N LEU A 398 -108.98 20.10 -77.65
CA LEU A 398 -108.89 18.95 -76.74
C LEU A 398 -107.56 18.18 -76.88
N VAL A 399 -107.04 18.04 -78.10
CA VAL A 399 -105.70 17.46 -78.36
C VAL A 399 -104.59 18.37 -77.84
N ALA A 400 -104.67 19.68 -78.12
CA ALA A 400 -103.72 20.65 -77.58
C ALA A 400 -103.75 20.71 -76.05
N ASN A 401 -104.92 20.62 -75.41
CA ASN A 401 -105.02 20.54 -73.95
C ASN A 401 -104.45 19.22 -73.39
N SER A 402 -104.59 18.09 -74.10
CA SER A 402 -103.98 16.81 -73.72
C SER A 402 -102.46 16.81 -73.85
N GLU A 403 -101.93 17.51 -74.86
CA GLU A 403 -100.49 17.71 -75.06
C GLU A 403 -99.93 18.69 -74.05
N ILE A 404 -100.63 19.79 -73.75
CA ILE A 404 -100.28 20.71 -72.66
C ILE A 404 -100.25 19.96 -71.32
N ALA A 405 -101.19 19.05 -71.06
CA ALA A 405 -101.18 18.23 -69.85
C ALA A 405 -99.96 17.29 -69.78
N LYS A 406 -99.60 16.64 -70.89
CA LYS A 406 -98.39 15.79 -70.97
C LYS A 406 -97.11 16.62 -70.80
N LEU A 407 -97.03 17.78 -71.44
CA LEU A 407 -95.90 18.70 -71.32
C LEU A 407 -95.77 19.25 -69.90
N ARG A 408 -96.89 19.50 -69.20
CA ARG A 408 -96.86 19.89 -67.77
C ARG A 408 -96.30 18.78 -66.89
N VAL A 409 -96.65 17.51 -67.14
CA VAL A 409 -96.08 16.37 -66.41
C VAL A 409 -94.57 16.24 -66.66
N THR A 410 -94.11 16.42 -67.90
CA THR A 410 -92.67 16.38 -68.20
C THR A 410 -91.92 17.57 -67.62
N VAL A 411 -92.51 18.78 -67.64
CA VAL A 411 -91.93 19.96 -67.00
C VAL A 411 -91.79 19.74 -65.48
N ASN A 412 -92.83 19.25 -64.81
CA ASN A 412 -92.76 18.97 -63.38
C ASN A 412 -91.70 17.88 -63.04
N ALA A 413 -91.54 16.87 -63.89
CA ALA A 413 -90.50 15.86 -63.73
C ALA A 413 -89.10 16.45 -63.89
N LEU A 414 -88.89 17.30 -64.91
CA LEU A 414 -87.62 18.00 -65.13
C LEU A 414 -87.32 19.02 -64.01
N GLU A 415 -88.33 19.69 -63.46
CA GLU A 415 -88.18 20.58 -62.30
C GLU A 415 -87.80 19.79 -61.03
N SER A 416 -88.39 18.62 -60.83
CA SER A 416 -88.01 17.69 -59.75
C SER A 416 -86.56 17.21 -59.90
N ASP A 417 -86.15 16.84 -61.10
CA ASP A 417 -84.77 16.39 -61.36
C ASP A 417 -83.76 17.55 -61.24
N ALA A 418 -84.11 18.75 -61.71
CA ALA A 418 -83.29 19.95 -61.50
C ALA A 418 -83.20 20.37 -60.02
N ALA A 419 -84.21 20.06 -59.20
CA ALA A 419 -84.14 20.28 -57.75
C ALA A 419 -83.16 19.30 -57.09
N LYS A 420 -83.22 18.01 -57.43
CA LYS A 420 -82.27 17.00 -56.95
C LYS A 420 -80.83 17.34 -57.39
N GLU A 421 -80.64 17.78 -58.62
CA GLU A 421 -79.32 18.17 -59.13
C GLU A 421 -78.73 19.37 -58.38
N ARG A 422 -79.56 20.35 -57.98
CA ARG A 422 -79.11 21.45 -57.10
C ARG A 422 -78.73 20.95 -55.71
N GLU A 423 -79.46 19.98 -55.16
CA GLU A 423 -79.13 19.36 -53.86
C GLU A 423 -77.80 18.60 -53.92
N TYR A 424 -77.60 17.76 -54.94
CA TYR A 424 -76.31 17.10 -55.17
C TYR A 424 -75.16 18.09 -55.38
N SER A 425 -75.38 19.19 -56.10
CA SER A 425 -74.38 20.24 -56.30
C SER A 425 -74.01 20.94 -54.99
N SER A 426 -74.98 21.19 -54.12
CA SER A 426 -74.74 21.74 -52.78
C SER A 426 -73.94 20.78 -51.90
N GLU A 427 -74.28 19.49 -51.92
CA GLU A 427 -73.57 18.44 -51.17
C GLU A 427 -72.11 18.29 -51.63
N VAL A 428 -71.87 18.22 -52.94
CA VAL A 428 -70.50 18.16 -53.50
C VAL A 428 -69.70 19.40 -53.13
N LYS A 429 -70.32 20.59 -53.11
CA LYS A 429 -69.66 21.82 -52.68
C LYS A 429 -69.23 21.76 -51.21
N MET A 430 -70.11 21.29 -50.31
CA MET A 430 -69.77 21.11 -48.90
C MET A 430 -68.63 20.09 -48.70
N GLN A 431 -68.66 18.98 -49.44
CA GLN A 431 -67.58 17.98 -49.40
C GLN A 431 -66.25 18.56 -49.88
N LEU A 432 -66.26 19.40 -50.92
CA LEU A 432 -65.07 20.07 -51.43
C LEU A 432 -64.47 21.02 -50.39
N GLU A 433 -65.31 21.81 -49.71
CA GLU A 433 -64.88 22.71 -48.62
C GLU A 433 -64.29 21.93 -47.42
N ALA A 434 -64.86 20.77 -47.09
CA ALA A 434 -64.32 19.88 -46.06
C ALA A 434 -62.95 19.30 -46.43
N VAL A 435 -62.79 18.81 -47.67
CA VAL A 435 -61.51 18.30 -48.19
C VAL A 435 -60.46 19.40 -48.25
N GLU A 436 -60.84 20.61 -48.62
CA GLU A 436 -59.98 21.80 -48.60
C GLU A 436 -59.48 22.10 -47.17
N GLY A 437 -60.35 21.97 -46.17
CA GLY A 437 -60.01 22.10 -44.75
C GLY A 437 -58.98 21.05 -44.31
N ILE A 438 -59.24 19.77 -44.62
CA ILE A 438 -58.32 18.67 -44.30
C ILE A 438 -56.96 18.89 -44.97
N ARG A 439 -56.93 19.31 -46.23
CA ARG A 439 -55.70 19.62 -46.98
C ARG A 439 -54.86 20.69 -46.29
N LYS A 440 -55.49 21.74 -45.74
CA LYS A 440 -54.78 22.80 -45.01
C LYS A 440 -54.16 22.29 -43.72
N VAL A 441 -54.89 21.48 -42.94
CA VAL A 441 -54.38 20.88 -41.70
C VAL A 441 -53.19 19.97 -41.99
N LEU A 442 -53.33 19.04 -42.93
CA LEU A 442 -52.24 18.15 -43.36
C LEU A 442 -51.04 18.92 -43.89
N GLY A 443 -51.26 20.04 -44.58
CA GLY A 443 -50.19 20.95 -45.01
C GLY A 443 -49.41 21.52 -43.82
N SER A 444 -50.10 22.05 -42.81
CA SER A 444 -49.44 22.59 -41.62
C SER A 444 -48.73 21.52 -40.78
N GLU A 445 -49.28 20.31 -40.67
CA GLU A 445 -48.64 19.19 -39.98
C GLU A 445 -47.37 18.74 -40.70
N LEU A 446 -47.41 18.67 -42.04
CA LEU A 446 -46.25 18.34 -42.87
C LEU A 446 -45.13 19.39 -42.71
N GLU A 447 -45.49 20.68 -42.71
CA GLU A 447 -44.53 21.78 -42.54
C GLU A 447 -43.86 21.73 -41.14
N SER A 448 -44.64 21.46 -40.10
CA SER A 448 -44.15 21.28 -38.74
C SER A 448 -43.20 20.07 -38.62
N ALA A 449 -43.59 18.92 -39.18
CA ALA A 449 -42.76 17.72 -39.19
C ALA A 449 -41.45 17.91 -39.97
N HIS A 450 -41.51 18.67 -41.09
CA HIS A 450 -40.32 19.03 -41.86
C HIS A 450 -39.35 19.88 -41.02
N GLN A 451 -39.87 20.85 -40.26
CA GLN A 451 -39.04 21.70 -39.42
C GLN A 451 -38.43 20.96 -38.23
N GLU A 452 -39.14 19.99 -37.65
CA GLU A 452 -38.59 19.09 -36.65
C GLU A 452 -37.49 18.19 -37.23
N THR A 453 -37.71 17.65 -38.43
CA THR A 453 -36.69 16.85 -39.15
C THR A 453 -35.42 17.65 -39.38
N MET A 454 -35.53 18.93 -39.78
CA MET A 454 -34.37 19.82 -39.95
C MET A 454 -33.60 20.04 -38.64
N LYS A 455 -34.30 20.23 -37.51
CA LYS A 455 -33.66 20.36 -36.19
C LYS A 455 -32.95 19.08 -35.76
N LEU A 456 -33.54 17.91 -36.04
CA LEU A 456 -32.93 16.62 -35.77
C LEU A 456 -31.70 16.39 -36.66
N GLN A 457 -31.77 16.75 -37.95
CA GLN A 457 -30.65 16.69 -38.88
C GLN A 457 -29.43 17.47 -38.36
N GLU A 458 -29.65 18.70 -37.89
CA GLU A 458 -28.58 19.55 -37.33
C GLU A 458 -27.95 18.93 -36.07
N LYS A 459 -28.78 18.38 -35.17
CA LYS A 459 -28.30 17.65 -33.99
C LYS A 459 -27.49 16.42 -34.37
N VAL A 460 -27.91 15.66 -35.38
CA VAL A 460 -27.17 14.50 -35.89
C VAL A 460 -25.81 14.94 -36.41
N SER A 461 -25.75 15.99 -37.24
CA SER A 461 -24.47 16.53 -37.73
C SER A 461 -23.55 17.00 -36.60
N SER A 462 -24.09 17.63 -35.56
CA SER A 462 -23.32 18.01 -34.36
C SER A 462 -22.75 16.79 -33.62
N LEU A 463 -23.56 15.74 -33.44
CA LEU A 463 -23.12 14.50 -32.79
C LEU A 463 -22.08 13.76 -33.63
N GLU A 464 -22.21 13.74 -34.96
CA GLU A 464 -21.23 13.15 -35.86
C GLU A 464 -19.85 13.83 -35.76
N VAL A 465 -19.82 15.17 -35.68
CA VAL A 465 -18.58 15.92 -35.47
C VAL A 465 -17.94 15.55 -34.13
N ARG A 466 -18.73 15.55 -33.05
CA ARG A 466 -18.24 15.15 -31.71
C ARG A 466 -17.72 13.71 -31.68
N LEU A 467 -18.38 12.79 -32.38
CA LEU A 467 -17.95 11.39 -32.47
C LEU A 467 -16.60 11.29 -33.19
N LYS A 468 -16.40 12.06 -34.27
CA LYS A 468 -15.12 12.14 -34.98
C LYS A 468 -14.02 12.71 -34.10
N GLU A 469 -14.30 13.77 -33.35
CA GLU A 469 -13.35 14.36 -32.39
C GLU A 469 -12.95 13.36 -31.29
N GLN A 470 -13.92 12.66 -30.70
CA GLN A 470 -13.65 11.62 -29.70
C GLN A 470 -12.85 10.44 -30.29
N SER A 471 -13.13 10.06 -31.54
CA SER A 471 -12.37 9.01 -32.23
C SER A 471 -10.91 9.38 -32.42
N VAL A 472 -10.61 10.63 -32.82
CA VAL A 472 -9.23 11.13 -32.95
C VAL A 472 -8.51 11.13 -31.61
N LEU A 473 -9.17 11.60 -30.55
CA LEU A 473 -8.60 11.58 -29.19
C LEU A 473 -8.31 10.15 -28.70
N LEU A 474 -9.18 9.20 -29.01
CA LEU A 474 -8.98 7.80 -28.64
C LEU A 474 -7.77 7.20 -29.36
N VAL A 475 -7.59 7.49 -30.65
CA VAL A 475 -6.41 7.05 -31.42
C VAL A 475 -5.12 7.64 -30.83
N GLU A 476 -5.12 8.91 -30.44
CA GLU A 476 -3.95 9.54 -29.81
C GLU A 476 -3.66 8.92 -28.43
N PHE A 477 -4.69 8.64 -27.65
CA PHE A 477 -4.55 7.97 -26.35
C PHE A 477 -4.00 6.55 -26.50
N THR A 478 -4.47 5.80 -27.51
CA THR A 478 -3.95 4.44 -27.78
C THR A 478 -2.49 4.48 -28.21
N ALA A 479 -2.08 5.44 -29.05
CA ALA A 479 -0.68 5.60 -29.43
C ALA A 479 0.22 5.91 -28.22
N LYS A 480 -0.22 6.82 -27.34
CA LYS A 480 0.50 7.12 -26.08
C LYS A 480 0.59 5.91 -25.15
N ALA A 481 -0.46 5.09 -25.08
CA ALA A 481 -0.45 3.87 -24.29
C ALA A 481 0.54 2.82 -24.86
N GLU A 482 0.59 2.67 -26.18
CA GLU A 482 1.55 1.79 -26.87
C GLU A 482 3.00 2.23 -26.64
N ASP A 483 3.29 3.53 -26.76
CA ASP A 483 4.59 4.11 -26.45
C ASP A 483 5.00 3.80 -25.00
N ALA A 484 4.10 4.01 -24.03
CA ALA A 484 4.35 3.70 -22.62
C ALA A 484 4.58 2.19 -22.37
N VAL A 485 3.87 1.31 -23.10
CA VAL A 485 4.09 -0.14 -23.04
C VAL A 485 5.47 -0.51 -23.59
N SER A 486 5.87 0.07 -24.72
CA SER A 486 7.20 -0.17 -25.30
C SER A 486 8.32 0.30 -24.35
N GLY A 487 8.15 1.46 -23.71
CA GLY A 487 9.07 1.98 -22.68
C GLY A 487 9.17 1.05 -21.46
N ARG A 488 8.04 0.57 -20.94
CA ARG A 488 8.03 -0.41 -19.83
C ARG A 488 8.74 -1.72 -20.20
N LYS A 489 8.55 -2.21 -21.42
CA LYS A 489 9.21 -3.43 -21.90
C LYS A 489 10.73 -3.27 -21.94
N ALA A 490 11.23 -2.12 -22.42
CA ALA A 490 12.66 -1.82 -22.43
C ALA A 490 13.24 -1.76 -21.00
N MET A 491 12.56 -1.09 -20.07
CA MET A 491 12.98 -1.01 -18.67
C MET A 491 12.97 -2.38 -17.99
N ALA A 492 11.97 -3.23 -18.28
CA ALA A 492 11.91 -4.59 -17.76
C ALA A 492 13.09 -5.44 -18.25
N SER A 493 13.49 -5.32 -19.52
CA SER A 493 14.68 -5.99 -20.04
C SER A 493 15.96 -5.52 -19.35
N GLN A 494 16.11 -4.22 -19.07
CA GLN A 494 17.26 -3.69 -18.33
C GLN A 494 17.30 -4.19 -16.88
N LEU A 495 16.15 -4.28 -16.23
CA LEU A 495 16.05 -4.82 -14.87
C LEU A 495 16.47 -6.30 -14.82
N GLU A 496 16.06 -7.10 -15.81
CA GLU A 496 16.44 -8.51 -15.91
C GLU A 496 17.95 -8.68 -16.10
N GLU A 497 18.56 -7.85 -16.96
CA GLU A 497 20.01 -7.85 -17.15
C GLU A 497 20.76 -7.47 -15.85
N ALA A 498 20.27 -6.45 -15.14
CA ALA A 498 20.84 -6.05 -13.85
C ALA A 498 20.70 -7.16 -12.79
N ASN A 499 19.56 -7.86 -12.73
CA ASN A 499 19.34 -8.99 -11.83
C ASN A 499 20.29 -10.16 -12.14
N LEU A 500 20.54 -10.44 -13.43
CA LEU A 500 21.50 -11.45 -13.85
C LEU A 500 22.93 -11.09 -13.38
N GLU A 501 23.34 -9.83 -13.50
CA GLU A 501 24.63 -9.37 -12.98
C GLU A 501 24.71 -9.43 -11.45
N LEU A 502 23.65 -9.06 -10.73
CA LEU A 502 23.59 -9.24 -9.28
C LEU A 502 23.71 -10.70 -8.86
N ALA A 503 23.07 -11.63 -9.58
CA ALA A 503 23.22 -13.07 -9.33
C ALA A 503 24.66 -13.53 -9.55
N LYS A 504 25.34 -13.07 -10.62
CA LYS A 504 26.76 -13.37 -10.86
C LYS A 504 27.66 -12.84 -9.74
N LEU A 505 27.45 -11.61 -9.30
CA LEU A 505 28.21 -11.01 -8.20
C LEU A 505 27.96 -11.73 -6.88
N THR A 506 26.70 -12.07 -6.58
CA THR A 506 26.33 -12.83 -5.39
C THR A 506 27.05 -14.18 -5.35
N ASN A 507 27.09 -14.91 -6.45
CA ASN A 507 27.83 -16.17 -6.55
C ASN A 507 29.34 -15.98 -6.32
N LYS A 508 29.93 -14.89 -6.84
CA LYS A 508 31.34 -14.57 -6.58
C LYS A 508 31.59 -14.26 -5.10
N VAL A 509 30.70 -13.51 -4.45
CA VAL A 509 30.79 -13.20 -3.02
C VAL A 509 30.73 -14.50 -2.20
N SER A 510 29.78 -15.39 -2.48
CA SER A 510 29.70 -16.70 -1.81
C SER A 510 30.96 -17.54 -2.00
N LEU A 511 31.55 -17.53 -3.19
CA LEU A 511 32.82 -18.24 -3.46
C LEU A 511 33.98 -17.65 -2.65
N LEU A 512 34.10 -16.31 -2.61
CA LEU A 512 35.15 -15.64 -1.85
C LEU A 512 34.97 -15.86 -0.34
N GLN A 513 33.73 -15.82 0.15
CA GLN A 513 33.41 -16.10 1.55
C GLN A 513 33.88 -17.51 1.94
N GLY A 514 33.60 -18.51 1.10
CA GLY A 514 34.06 -19.89 1.34
C GLY A 514 35.59 -20.01 1.39
N LYS A 515 36.32 -19.29 0.53
CA LYS A 515 37.79 -19.26 0.56
C LYS A 515 38.33 -18.60 1.83
N ILE A 516 37.74 -17.48 2.24
CA ILE A 516 38.11 -16.78 3.47
C ILE A 516 37.90 -17.70 4.69
N GLU A 517 36.78 -18.41 4.74
CA GLU A 517 36.50 -19.35 5.84
C GLU A 517 37.49 -20.52 5.87
N GLN A 518 37.85 -21.05 4.71
CA GLN A 518 38.88 -22.08 4.59
C GLN A 518 40.26 -21.58 5.04
N GLU A 519 40.65 -20.36 4.66
CA GLU A 519 41.92 -19.75 5.06
C GLU A 519 41.97 -19.49 6.57
N LYS A 520 40.86 -19.04 7.17
CA LYS A 520 40.74 -18.91 8.64
C LYS A 520 40.94 -20.25 9.34
N LEU A 521 40.29 -21.32 8.89
CA LEU A 521 40.46 -22.65 9.47
C LEU A 521 41.91 -23.14 9.36
N LEU A 522 42.57 -22.90 8.23
CA LEU A 522 43.98 -23.22 8.05
C LEU A 522 44.87 -22.38 8.97
N SER A 523 44.59 -21.08 9.11
CA SER A 523 45.30 -20.18 10.02
C SER A 523 45.19 -20.64 11.48
N GLU A 524 43.98 -21.01 11.92
CA GLU A 524 43.75 -21.58 13.25
C GLU A 524 44.53 -22.88 13.48
N GLU A 525 44.62 -23.76 12.47
CA GLU A 525 45.43 -24.97 12.54
C GLU A 525 46.93 -24.65 12.67
N TYR A 526 47.43 -23.66 11.93
CA TYR A 526 48.82 -23.20 12.04
C TYR A 526 49.11 -22.56 13.39
N GLU A 527 48.22 -21.72 13.91
CA GLU A 527 48.33 -21.16 15.25
C GLU A 527 48.39 -22.25 16.32
N ALA A 528 47.52 -23.27 16.23
CA ALA A 528 47.54 -24.40 17.15
C ALA A 528 48.87 -25.17 17.09
N LYS A 529 49.45 -25.35 15.89
CA LYS A 529 50.78 -25.93 15.71
C LYS A 529 51.88 -25.05 16.34
N CYS A 530 51.84 -23.74 16.15
CA CYS A 530 52.78 -22.79 16.77
C CYS A 530 52.74 -22.87 18.29
N ARG A 531 51.54 -22.77 18.90
CA ARG A 531 51.36 -22.89 20.36
C ARG A 531 51.91 -24.21 20.90
N LYS A 532 51.73 -25.31 20.16
CA LYS A 532 52.27 -26.63 20.53
C LYS A 532 53.80 -26.67 20.52
N LEU A 533 54.43 -26.07 19.50
CA LEU A 533 55.88 -25.98 19.40
C LEU A 533 56.46 -25.07 20.49
N GLU A 534 55.83 -23.93 20.77
CA GLU A 534 56.21 -23.02 21.87
C GLU A 534 56.14 -23.72 23.23
N ALA A 535 55.08 -24.49 23.49
CA ALA A 535 54.95 -25.29 24.70
C ALA A 535 56.00 -26.41 24.78
N GLN A 536 56.42 -26.99 23.65
CA GLN A 536 57.52 -27.95 23.61
C GLN A 536 58.86 -27.28 23.92
N LEU A 537 59.17 -26.16 23.25
CA LEU A 537 60.40 -25.40 23.48
C LEU A 537 60.50 -24.92 24.94
N SER A 538 59.38 -24.49 25.53
CA SER A 538 59.33 -24.10 26.94
C SER A 538 59.62 -25.27 27.88
N ARG A 539 59.11 -26.47 27.56
CA ARG A 539 59.41 -27.70 28.31
C ARG A 539 60.88 -28.10 28.18
N ASP A 540 61.41 -28.13 26.96
CA ASP A 540 62.80 -28.49 26.69
C ASP A 540 63.76 -27.49 27.35
N SER A 541 63.43 -26.20 27.33
CA SER A 541 64.19 -25.15 28.02
C SER A 541 64.20 -25.36 29.54
N ARG A 542 63.05 -25.69 30.14
CA ARG A 542 62.96 -26.02 31.57
C ARG A 542 63.76 -27.28 31.91
N GLU A 543 63.67 -28.32 31.09
CA GLU A 543 64.45 -29.56 31.27
C GLU A 543 65.95 -29.32 31.14
N ALA A 544 66.40 -28.52 30.16
CA ALA A 544 67.80 -28.13 30.01
C ALA A 544 68.31 -27.33 31.21
N LYS A 545 67.50 -26.41 31.76
CA LYS A 545 67.81 -25.67 33.00
C LYS A 545 67.94 -26.62 34.20
N LEU A 546 66.99 -27.56 34.35
CA LEU A 546 67.04 -28.58 35.41
C LEU A 546 68.27 -29.49 35.29
N TRP A 547 68.60 -29.93 34.07
CA TRP A 547 69.79 -30.74 33.82
C TRP A 547 71.08 -29.98 34.15
N ARG A 548 71.17 -28.69 33.77
CA ARG A 548 72.29 -27.83 34.16
C ARG A 548 72.43 -27.71 35.67
N LEU A 549 71.33 -27.48 36.39
CA LEU A 549 71.31 -27.41 37.86
C LEU A 549 71.78 -28.73 38.48
N ALA A 550 71.31 -29.87 37.97
CA ALA A 550 71.74 -31.18 38.43
C ALA A 550 73.27 -31.39 38.25
N ASN A 551 73.84 -30.97 37.13
CA ASN A 551 75.29 -31.06 36.88
C ASN A 551 76.10 -30.10 37.75
N THR A 552 75.65 -28.86 37.96
CA THR A 552 76.33 -27.94 38.87
C THR A 552 76.32 -28.44 40.32
N ASN A 553 75.30 -29.21 40.70
CA ASN A 553 75.25 -29.87 42.00
C ASN A 553 76.29 -31.01 42.10
N GLY A 554 76.58 -31.69 40.98
CA GLY A 554 77.71 -32.62 40.87
C GLY A 554 79.06 -31.94 41.07
N ASP A 555 79.25 -30.75 40.47
CA ASP A 555 80.48 -29.95 40.67
C ASP A 555 80.65 -29.44 42.10
N LEU A 556 79.56 -29.02 42.75
CA LEU A 556 79.58 -28.64 44.17
C LEU A 556 79.89 -29.85 45.06
N LYS A 557 79.29 -31.02 44.78
CA LYS A 557 79.65 -32.28 45.46
C LYS A 557 81.11 -32.63 45.27
N PHE A 558 81.65 -32.52 44.05
CA PHE A 558 83.06 -32.79 43.79
C PHE A 558 83.98 -31.81 44.53
N LYS A 559 83.62 -30.52 44.59
CA LYS A 559 84.36 -29.52 45.38
C LYS A 559 84.30 -29.82 46.88
N GLN A 560 83.13 -30.20 47.40
CA GLN A 560 82.97 -30.60 48.79
C GLN A 560 83.78 -31.86 49.12
N GLU A 561 83.73 -32.89 48.28
CA GLU A 561 84.53 -34.12 48.43
C GLU A 561 86.04 -33.82 48.40
N LYS A 562 86.48 -32.90 47.53
CA LYS A 562 87.87 -32.45 47.46
C LYS A 562 88.31 -31.69 48.71
N GLU A 563 87.45 -30.81 49.24
CA GLU A 563 87.72 -30.09 50.49
C GLU A 563 87.75 -31.04 51.69
N VAL A 564 86.85 -32.02 51.75
CA VAL A 564 86.85 -33.09 52.76
C VAL A 564 88.14 -33.91 52.67
N ALA A 565 88.58 -34.29 51.47
CA ALA A 565 89.85 -35.00 51.27
C ALA A 565 91.07 -34.16 51.70
N SER A 566 91.05 -32.86 51.40
CA SER A 566 92.08 -31.91 51.86
C SER A 566 92.10 -31.75 53.38
N ALA A 567 90.93 -31.64 54.02
CA ALA A 567 90.79 -31.60 55.47
C ALA A 567 91.29 -32.89 56.12
N ALA A 568 90.97 -34.05 55.53
CA ALA A 568 91.50 -35.35 55.96
C ALA A 568 93.04 -35.42 55.80
N GLY A 569 93.61 -34.87 54.72
CA GLY A 569 95.05 -34.76 54.53
C GLY A 569 95.74 -33.89 55.59
N LYS A 570 95.19 -32.70 55.87
CA LYS A 570 95.67 -31.82 56.95
C LYS A 570 95.53 -32.49 58.32
N LEU A 571 94.45 -33.21 58.57
CA LEU A 571 94.26 -33.98 59.80
C LEU A 571 95.34 -35.06 59.93
N ALA A 572 95.68 -35.78 58.86
CA ALA A 572 96.74 -36.77 58.87
C ALA A 572 98.13 -36.15 59.13
N GLU A 573 98.39 -34.94 58.63
CA GLU A 573 99.57 -34.15 58.97
C GLU A 573 99.60 -33.72 60.44
N CYS A 574 98.48 -33.24 60.98
CA CYS A 574 98.34 -32.95 62.40
C CYS A 574 98.59 -34.22 63.23
N GLN A 575 98.01 -35.35 62.86
CA GLN A 575 98.23 -36.64 63.52
C GLN A 575 99.70 -37.07 63.47
N ARG A 576 100.40 -36.87 62.35
CA ARG A 576 101.83 -37.15 62.21
C ARG A 576 102.67 -36.24 63.10
N THR A 577 102.32 -34.96 63.17
CA THR A 577 102.97 -33.98 64.05
C THR A 577 102.75 -34.33 65.51
N ILE A 578 101.54 -34.71 65.89
CA ILE A 578 101.21 -35.22 67.23
C ILE A 578 102.02 -36.48 67.55
N ALA A 579 102.15 -37.43 66.62
CA ALA A 579 102.97 -38.62 66.81
C ALA A 579 104.46 -38.26 66.97
N ASN A 580 104.97 -37.28 66.21
CA ASN A 580 106.36 -36.84 66.28
C ASN A 580 106.65 -36.06 67.57
N LEU A 581 105.73 -35.18 68.00
CA LEU A 581 105.75 -34.56 69.32
C LEU A 581 105.64 -35.62 70.43
N GLY A 582 104.84 -36.66 70.24
CA GLY A 582 104.75 -37.82 71.13
C GLY A 582 106.07 -38.60 71.21
N LEU A 583 106.81 -38.72 70.11
CA LEU A 583 108.17 -39.28 70.09
C LEU A 583 109.18 -38.35 70.78
N GLN A 584 109.07 -37.04 70.59
CA GLN A 584 109.90 -36.05 71.28
C GLN A 584 109.64 -36.05 72.79
N LEU A 585 108.38 -36.12 73.22
CA LEU A 585 107.98 -36.29 74.61
C LEU A 585 108.49 -37.62 75.18
N LYS A 586 108.44 -38.72 74.41
CA LYS A 586 109.07 -40.01 74.75
C LYS A 586 110.59 -39.91 74.87
N SER A 587 111.24 -39.06 74.08
CA SER A 587 112.69 -38.84 74.18
C SER A 587 113.10 -38.01 75.40
N LEU A 588 112.18 -37.19 75.93
CA LEU A 588 112.37 -36.38 77.15
C LEU A 588 111.90 -37.09 78.44
N THR A 589 111.34 -38.30 78.32
CA THR A 589 110.83 -39.11 79.45
C THR A 589 111.59 -40.42 79.58
N ASN A 590 112.91 -40.31 79.81
CA ASN A 590 113.73 -41.36 80.43
C ASN A 590 114.16 -40.92 81.84
N LEU A 591 113.20 -40.79 82.75
CA LEU A 591 113.31 -41.14 84.17
C LEU A 591 111.88 -41.23 84.75
N ASP A 592 111.43 -42.47 84.97
CA ASP A 592 110.55 -42.98 86.05
C ASP A 592 109.31 -42.19 86.54
N SER A 593 108.18 -42.76 86.93
CA SER A 593 107.54 -44.09 86.83
C SER A 593 106.13 -43.99 87.49
N VAL A 594 105.25 -44.95 87.19
CA VAL A 594 104.09 -45.42 87.98
C VAL A 594 102.72 -44.70 87.86
N MET A 595 101.81 -45.41 87.15
CA MET A 595 100.39 -45.78 87.43
C MET A 595 99.34 -44.66 87.67
N THR A 596 98.06 -44.74 87.28
CA THR A 596 97.12 -45.88 87.20
C THR A 596 95.82 -45.43 86.44
N GLU A 597 95.40 -46.16 85.40
CA GLU A 597 94.04 -46.76 85.14
C GLU A 597 92.71 -45.93 85.24
N PRO A 598 91.54 -46.43 84.74
CA PRO A 598 90.84 -45.83 83.61
C PRO A 598 89.40 -45.35 83.95
N GLY A 599 88.76 -44.62 83.04
CA GLY A 599 87.38 -44.14 83.23
C GLY A 599 86.58 -44.05 81.93
N LYS A 600 85.76 -45.07 81.69
CA LYS A 600 84.72 -45.18 80.66
C LYS A 600 83.53 -44.27 81.01
N LEU A 601 83.08 -43.39 80.11
CA LEU A 601 81.76 -42.73 80.20
C LEU A 601 81.18 -42.43 78.82
N GLU A 602 80.04 -43.05 78.53
CA GLU A 602 79.04 -42.59 77.57
C GLU A 602 78.33 -41.34 78.11
N SER A 603 77.94 -40.44 77.22
CA SER A 603 76.86 -39.46 77.39
C SER A 603 76.42 -39.04 75.97
N LYS A 604 75.35 -39.60 75.40
CA LYS A 604 73.93 -39.26 75.59
C LYS A 604 73.61 -37.79 75.31
N ASP A 605 72.74 -37.62 74.31
CA ASP A 605 71.94 -36.45 73.95
C ASP A 605 71.44 -35.67 75.17
N THR A 606 71.19 -34.37 75.05
CA THR A 606 69.85 -33.81 74.78
C THR A 606 69.87 -32.27 74.88
N LEU A 607 69.05 -31.63 74.04
CA LEU A 607 68.15 -30.51 74.37
C LEU A 607 68.69 -29.07 74.31
N LEU A 608 68.02 -28.25 73.49
CA LEU A 608 67.16 -27.10 73.86
C LEU A 608 66.83 -26.35 72.53
N ASP A 609 65.62 -26.42 71.98
CA ASP A 609 64.31 -25.86 72.38
C ASP A 609 64.10 -24.38 71.94
N PHE A 610 62.83 -24.06 71.63
CA PHE A 610 62.21 -22.79 71.23
C PHE A 610 62.40 -22.30 69.79
N ARG A 611 61.48 -21.58 69.15
CA ARG A 611 60.00 -21.39 69.15
C ARG A 611 59.76 -20.38 68.01
N GLU A 612 58.55 -20.32 67.50
CA GLU A 612 57.99 -19.27 66.63
C GLU A 612 58.45 -17.83 67.00
N ASP A 613 58.65 -16.96 66.00
CA ASP A 613 57.61 -15.99 65.60
C ASP A 613 58.01 -15.27 64.29
N GLY A 614 57.01 -14.84 63.54
CA GLY A 614 57.13 -14.28 62.19
C GLY A 614 57.61 -12.83 62.13
N THR A 615 57.63 -12.26 60.92
CA THR A 615 57.01 -10.99 60.48
C THR A 615 57.34 -10.79 58.99
N GLU A 616 56.31 -10.46 58.19
CA GLU A 616 56.33 -9.90 56.81
C GLU A 616 56.98 -8.49 56.73
N PRO A 617 56.89 -7.67 55.64
CA PRO A 617 57.19 -7.81 54.20
C PRO A 617 58.22 -6.68 53.75
N PRO A 618 58.39 -6.23 52.48
CA PRO A 618 57.39 -5.53 51.62
C PRO A 618 57.43 -5.90 50.11
N ALA A 619 56.58 -5.20 49.34
CA ALA A 619 56.10 -5.39 47.97
C ALA A 619 57.05 -5.00 46.80
N ASP A 620 56.72 -5.47 45.59
CA ASP A 620 56.48 -4.68 44.34
C ASP A 620 56.02 -5.64 43.20
N GLU A 621 54.81 -5.52 42.65
CA GLU A 621 54.43 -4.74 41.44
C GLU A 621 55.31 -5.03 40.20
N SER A 622 54.82 -5.79 39.21
CA SER A 622 54.01 -5.37 38.04
C SER A 622 54.89 -5.22 36.79
N TYR A 623 54.59 -5.97 35.72
CA TYR A 623 54.53 -5.43 34.34
C TYR A 623 53.86 -6.41 33.38
N GLY A 624 52.75 -5.96 32.79
CA GLY A 624 52.01 -6.62 31.75
C GLY A 624 52.67 -6.45 30.37
N LEU A 625 52.52 -7.46 29.52
CA LEU A 625 52.89 -7.38 28.12
C LEU A 625 51.64 -7.19 27.26
N HIS A 626 51.54 -5.99 26.73
CA HIS A 626 50.62 -5.55 25.70
C HIS A 626 50.87 -6.34 24.39
N LEU A 627 49.83 -6.96 23.85
CA LEU A 627 49.80 -7.48 22.48
C LEU A 627 49.51 -6.31 21.52
N PRO A 628 50.23 -6.16 20.38
CA PRO A 628 49.84 -5.24 19.34
C PRO A 628 48.81 -5.89 18.39
N MET A 629 47.61 -5.32 18.33
CA MET A 629 46.69 -5.55 17.21
C MET A 629 47.16 -4.72 16.02
N SER A 630 47.79 -5.39 15.05
CA SER A 630 48.19 -4.79 13.77
C SER A 630 46.97 -4.60 12.88
N ASN A 631 46.55 -3.34 12.69
CA ASN A 631 45.70 -2.90 11.58
C ASN A 631 46.49 -2.99 10.27
N GLY A 632 46.16 -3.98 9.44
CA GLY A 632 46.59 -4.05 8.04
C GLY A 632 45.52 -3.51 7.11
N GLY A 633 45.51 -2.19 6.91
CA GLY A 633 44.78 -1.55 5.81
C GLY A 633 45.55 -1.71 4.51
N CYS A 634 44.98 -2.43 3.55
CA CYS A 634 45.48 -2.44 2.18
C CYS A 634 45.00 -1.19 1.44
N ALA A 635 45.93 -0.26 1.20
CA ALA A 635 45.82 0.75 0.15
C ALA A 635 46.75 0.35 -1.01
N SER A 636 46.21 0.31 -2.24
CA SER A 636 46.85 0.63 -3.55
C SER A 636 46.03 0.04 -4.71
N PRO A 637 46.21 0.46 -5.98
CA PRO A 637 46.00 1.79 -6.55
C PRO A 637 44.97 1.75 -7.71
N VAL A 638 44.26 2.85 -7.93
CA VAL A 638 43.37 3.01 -9.11
C VAL A 638 44.23 3.24 -10.37
N PRO A 639 44.03 2.50 -11.47
CA PRO A 639 44.60 2.88 -12.75
C PRO A 639 43.73 3.92 -13.45
N ARG A 640 44.40 5.01 -13.80
CA ARG A 640 44.01 6.06 -14.73
C ARG A 640 43.60 5.44 -16.08
N ALA A 641 42.35 5.63 -16.51
CA ALA A 641 41.91 5.44 -17.88
C ALA A 641 41.15 6.68 -18.37
N GLN A 642 41.39 7.00 -19.63
CA GLN A 642 41.22 8.30 -20.25
C GLN A 642 39.76 8.70 -20.50
N SER A 643 39.48 9.98 -20.31
CA SER A 643 38.35 10.66 -20.94
C SER A 643 38.52 10.67 -22.46
N PRO A 644 37.42 10.70 -23.22
CA PRO A 644 37.33 11.60 -24.35
C PRO A 644 36.23 12.64 -24.11
N SER A 645 36.65 13.88 -24.33
CA SER A 645 35.85 15.09 -24.28
C SER A 645 34.89 15.18 -25.48
N SER A 646 33.71 15.75 -25.21
CA SER A 646 33.05 16.79 -26.01
C SER A 646 32.74 16.52 -27.50
N ARG A 647 31.45 16.31 -27.81
CA ARG A 647 30.71 17.02 -28.88
C ARG A 647 29.32 17.38 -28.35
N ARG A 648 29.15 18.60 -27.86
CA ARG A 648 28.58 19.76 -28.56
C ARG A 648 27.14 19.54 -29.01
N SER A 649 26.25 19.94 -28.11
CA SER A 649 24.91 20.45 -28.38
C SER A 649 24.95 21.47 -29.54
N VAL A 650 24.11 21.23 -30.53
CA VAL A 650 23.59 22.23 -31.46
C VAL A 650 22.14 21.85 -31.71
N PHE A 651 21.21 22.61 -31.15
CA PHE A 651 20.17 23.29 -31.94
C PHE A 651 19.45 24.30 -31.05
N SER A 652 19.79 25.56 -31.25
CA SER A 652 19.02 26.71 -30.81
C SER A 652 17.89 26.98 -31.80
N GLY A 653 16.71 27.30 -31.27
CA GLY A 653 15.83 28.30 -31.83
C GLY A 653 14.79 27.80 -32.83
N TYR A 654 13.51 27.97 -32.49
CA TYR A 654 12.71 28.93 -33.23
C TYR A 654 11.71 29.65 -32.31
N ARG A 655 11.61 30.96 -32.56
CA ARG A 655 10.79 31.93 -31.87
C ARG A 655 9.32 31.80 -32.26
N ARG A 656 8.46 32.13 -31.29
CA ARG A 656 7.32 33.08 -31.34
C ARG A 656 6.80 33.44 -32.75
N SER A 657 5.52 33.16 -32.97
CA SER A 657 4.65 34.02 -33.76
C SER A 657 3.29 34.09 -33.08
N VAL A 658 3.10 35.20 -32.36
CA VAL A 658 1.80 35.74 -31.98
C VAL A 658 1.45 36.72 -33.08
N ALA A 659 0.32 36.51 -33.76
CA ALA A 659 -0.37 37.48 -34.59
C ALA A 659 -1.86 37.25 -34.28
N THR A 660 -2.52 38.06 -33.44
CA THR A 660 -3.16 39.35 -33.80
C THR A 660 -3.66 39.41 -35.23
N GLY A 661 -4.91 38.99 -35.41
CA GLY A 661 -5.81 39.42 -36.48
C GLY A 661 -7.12 39.86 -35.83
N ALA A 662 -7.41 41.15 -35.93
CA ALA A 662 -8.65 41.77 -35.53
C ALA A 662 -9.50 42.03 -36.79
N GLU A 663 -10.78 41.68 -36.73
CA GLU A 663 -11.91 42.18 -37.55
C GLU A 663 -13.16 41.92 -36.67
N GLN A 664 -13.79 42.90 -36.00
CA GLN A 664 -14.68 43.99 -36.44
C GLN A 664 -15.87 43.59 -37.32
N GLY A 665 -17.09 43.89 -36.81
CA GLY A 665 -18.37 44.01 -37.53
C GLY A 665 -19.15 42.69 -37.63
N SER A 666 -20.47 42.60 -37.50
CA SER A 666 -21.55 43.60 -37.48
C SER A 666 -22.81 42.95 -36.88
N GLU A 667 -23.65 43.78 -36.25
CA GLU A 667 -25.12 43.75 -36.25
C GLU A 667 -25.87 42.41 -36.48
N MET A 668 -26.49 41.87 -35.44
CA MET A 668 -27.94 41.90 -35.16
C MET A 668 -28.29 41.03 -33.95
#